data_AF-A0A812LI20-F1
#
_entry.id   AF-A0A812LI20-F1
#
_cell.length_a   1.000
_cell.length_b   1.000
_cell.length_c   1.000
_cell.angle_alpha   90.00
_cell.angle_beta   90.00
_cell.angle_gamma   90.00
#
_symmetry.space_group_name_H-M   'P 1'
#
loop_
_entity.id
_entity.type
_entity.pdbx_description
1 polymer ?
#
loop_
_entity_poly.entity_id
_entity_poly.type
_entity_poly.pdbx_seq_one_letter_code
_entity_poly.pdbx_strand_id
1 'polypeptide(L)'
;MLMAVSERRLVLVTIAALASVAAGVANVGCTTILGSSGSRYRWAMQNPALVAPVLLDYDVQEYRSPLMASLADGALVVSAPADITANFNLTSVSSNGTDAPQKYILQSIYLRKPAIVAEGTKQELSHELEVVLVHHEVTGTGYFANVIVPVEVSAEPGLDLLAPLVNQADLPTQVGETQPVLVTNLLPLKLQHVYQGVSFQHFWGEITTSCNQSTAGARVLMRNATMATSKPVLEKILKSLEWTPSVVPVLPPAQTWMVQPCPRGGTCSLPTATDLTSQLTEATQVLKEDTSKLEEAKKAMDSSLLGLTSNISNVSNDAYTLAIRRRDDLRNAEAAVDGASRTVSTLQEQINSAKAAVWDSNAPAQTGPSVSSTTVATSNQTTTTTSSVSPAVAATPSFLESSVQVQACNDGVASPLEVDLAQVEHVDATAAGAAEALLFWRLSATPLRPVDAAAAETAAEAPRLRMANLGDRLRISGDKPIMVLLVHGKELPISFADISVPGEHSLSGRRADAEIQLVHLPADPTQALAVALLMDDAGDASNVWLQHMAALPRAGEVAQVQGSDPMSMHPAFARGVAGHYYRYSGRLQKSKCAKVRWNILEERGHISSRQLLELRQVLQPPASVDSFSDPSALLPMVLPRHKVSLASVRQSTQTVPASAVAGSPVSSDSEPTPNLKSLLLSLPRRKRGTALSA
;
A
#
# COMPACT_ATOMS: atom_id res chain seq x y z
N MET A 1 55.16 -80.36 -8.89
CA MET A 1 54.89 -80.40 -7.44
C MET A 1 55.94 -79.55 -6.74
N LEU A 2 55.73 -78.23 -6.77
CA LEU A 2 56.45 -77.14 -6.08
C LEU A 2 56.03 -75.87 -6.81
N MET A 3 55.31 -74.98 -6.12
CA MET A 3 55.24 -73.52 -6.28
C MET A 3 53.96 -73.07 -5.57
N ALA A 4 54.18 -72.54 -4.37
CA ALA A 4 53.20 -72.01 -3.45
C ALA A 4 53.39 -70.49 -3.37
N VAL A 5 52.27 -69.79 -3.28
CA VAL A 5 52.06 -68.58 -2.46
C VAL A 5 53.00 -67.39 -2.71
N SER A 6 52.51 -66.41 -3.47
CA SER A 6 52.71 -64.98 -3.15
C SER A 6 51.96 -64.11 -4.15
N GLU A 7 50.71 -63.73 -3.87
CA GLU A 7 50.06 -62.55 -4.49
C GLU A 7 48.69 -62.25 -3.82
N ARG A 8 48.71 -61.82 -2.55
CA ARG A 8 47.54 -61.18 -1.89
C ARG A 8 48.00 -60.14 -0.87
N ARG A 9 48.79 -59.14 -1.28
CA ARG A 9 49.11 -57.97 -0.44
C ARG A 9 49.26 -56.65 -1.20
N LEU A 10 48.66 -56.50 -2.38
CA LEU A 10 48.73 -55.25 -3.17
C LEU A 10 47.37 -54.75 -3.68
N VAL A 11 46.30 -54.87 -2.89
CA VAL A 11 44.97 -54.29 -3.22
C VAL A 11 44.34 -53.53 -2.05
N LEU A 12 44.93 -53.56 -0.84
CA LEU A 12 44.35 -52.91 0.35
C LEU A 12 44.98 -51.56 0.74
N VAL A 13 46.00 -51.08 0.02
CA VAL A 13 46.65 -49.78 0.31
C VAL A 13 46.14 -48.65 -0.60
N THR A 14 45.48 -48.94 -1.72
CA THR A 14 44.92 -47.93 -2.63
C THR A 14 43.50 -47.48 -2.28
N ILE A 15 42.77 -48.20 -1.43
CA ILE A 15 41.41 -47.80 -1.00
C ILE A 15 41.45 -46.78 0.15
N ALA A 16 42.49 -46.79 0.99
CA ALA A 16 42.65 -45.82 2.07
C ALA A 16 43.07 -44.43 1.58
N ALA A 17 43.76 -44.33 0.43
CA ALA A 17 44.14 -43.05 -0.17
C ALA A 17 43.02 -42.38 -0.99
N LEU A 18 42.00 -43.14 -1.43
CA LEU A 18 40.79 -42.59 -2.04
C LEU A 18 39.74 -42.17 -1.00
N ALA A 19 39.73 -42.78 0.19
CA ALA A 19 38.86 -42.38 1.29
C ALA A 19 39.31 -41.07 1.98
N SER A 20 40.60 -40.76 2.00
CA SER A 20 41.14 -39.50 2.55
C SER A 20 41.04 -38.30 1.60
N VAL A 21 40.82 -38.52 0.30
CA VAL A 21 40.46 -37.45 -0.66
C VAL A 21 38.96 -37.14 -0.62
N ALA A 22 38.10 -38.08 -0.23
CA ALA A 22 36.66 -37.85 -0.08
C ALA A 22 36.28 -37.04 1.19
N ALA A 23 37.12 -37.07 2.23
CA ALA A 23 36.90 -36.29 3.46
C ALA A 23 37.38 -34.81 3.35
N GLY A 24 38.09 -34.45 2.28
CA GLY A 24 38.59 -33.09 2.03
C GLY A 24 37.68 -32.21 1.17
N VAL A 25 36.57 -32.74 0.65
CA VAL A 25 35.61 -32.02 -0.23
C VAL A 25 34.39 -31.50 0.56
N ALA A 26 34.35 -31.69 1.88
CA ALA A 26 33.21 -31.36 2.74
C ALA A 26 32.98 -29.86 3.00
N ASN A 27 33.61 -28.96 2.24
CA ASN A 27 33.43 -27.52 2.35
C ASN A 27 33.50 -26.81 0.99
N VAL A 28 33.05 -27.46 -0.08
CA VAL A 28 32.63 -26.72 -1.28
C VAL A 28 31.42 -25.90 -0.85
N GLY A 29 31.70 -24.65 -0.53
CA GLY A 29 30.92 -23.80 0.36
C GLY A 29 29.47 -23.63 -0.07
N CYS A 30 28.62 -23.41 0.92
CA CYS A 30 27.22 -23.07 0.81
C CYS A 30 27.01 -21.69 0.18
N THR A 31 27.43 -21.53 -1.08
CA THR A 31 27.41 -20.25 -1.79
C THR A 31 26.11 -20.04 -2.57
N THR A 32 25.37 -21.10 -2.85
CA THR A 32 24.06 -21.00 -3.51
C THR A 32 22.96 -20.63 -2.51
N ILE A 33 22.26 -19.55 -2.82
CA ILE A 33 21.09 -19.07 -2.10
C ILE A 33 19.84 -19.76 -2.66
N LEU A 34 18.86 -20.10 -1.81
CA LEU A 34 17.57 -20.61 -2.27
C LEU A 34 16.70 -19.46 -2.78
N GLY A 35 15.97 -19.61 -3.88
CA GLY A 35 15.24 -18.48 -4.47
C GLY A 35 14.05 -17.95 -3.67
N SER A 36 13.53 -18.77 -2.77
CA SER A 36 12.51 -18.41 -1.78
C SER A 36 13.08 -17.64 -0.59
N SER A 37 14.40 -17.64 -0.43
CA SER A 37 15.06 -17.38 0.85
C SER A 37 15.16 -15.93 1.26
N GLY A 38 14.94 -14.99 0.34
CA GLY A 38 14.75 -13.61 0.70
C GLY A 38 13.39 -13.46 1.37
N SER A 39 13.38 -13.18 2.67
CA SER A 39 12.17 -12.72 3.36
C SER A 39 11.43 -11.71 2.47
N ARG A 40 10.17 -12.00 2.18
CA ARG A 40 9.33 -11.12 1.35
C ARG A 40 8.82 -10.02 2.27
N TYR A 41 9.62 -8.96 2.44
CA TYR A 41 9.31 -7.94 3.42
C TYR A 41 8.11 -7.09 3.01
N ARG A 42 7.34 -6.63 4.00
CA ARG A 42 6.52 -5.42 3.83
C ARG A 42 7.46 -4.25 3.57
N TRP A 43 7.01 -3.27 2.79
CA TRP A 43 7.79 -2.05 2.64
C TRP A 43 7.93 -1.38 4.00
N ALA A 44 9.15 -1.02 4.38
CA ALA A 44 9.35 -0.42 5.69
C ALA A 44 8.80 1.00 5.70
N MET A 45 8.27 1.41 6.85
CA MET A 45 7.93 2.81 7.05
C MET A 45 9.23 3.62 7.03
N GLN A 46 9.32 4.54 6.09
CA GLN A 46 10.52 5.37 5.94
C GLN A 46 10.66 6.30 7.14
N ASN A 47 11.86 6.38 7.71
CA ASN A 47 12.24 7.43 8.65
C ASN A 47 13.25 8.37 7.97
N PRO A 48 12.84 9.57 7.54
CA PRO A 48 13.71 10.47 6.77
C PRO A 48 14.83 11.10 7.62
N ALA A 49 14.82 10.91 8.95
CA ALA A 49 15.94 11.27 9.82
C ALA A 49 17.03 10.19 9.89
N LEU A 50 16.75 8.97 9.42
CA LEU A 50 17.71 7.86 9.37
C LEU A 50 18.39 7.79 8.01
N VAL A 51 19.51 8.47 7.85
CA VAL A 51 20.38 8.36 6.68
C VAL A 51 21.63 7.57 7.03
N ALA A 52 21.92 6.54 6.24
CA ALA A 52 23.13 5.76 6.42
C ALA A 52 24.37 6.62 6.11
N PRO A 53 25.44 6.56 6.92
CA PRO A 53 26.70 7.28 6.66
C PRO A 53 27.56 6.61 5.57
N VAL A 54 26.91 5.95 4.60
CA VAL A 54 27.55 5.23 3.50
C VAL A 54 26.89 5.57 2.18
N LEU A 55 27.68 5.53 1.10
CA LEU A 55 27.16 5.56 -0.27
C LEU A 55 27.16 4.14 -0.84
N LEU A 56 26.17 3.84 -1.67
CA LEU A 56 26.14 2.64 -2.49
C LEU A 56 26.80 2.98 -3.83
N ASP A 57 28.12 2.82 -3.90
CA ASP A 57 28.94 3.06 -5.10
C ASP A 57 28.80 1.90 -6.08
N TYR A 58 27.95 2.05 -7.10
CA TYR A 58 27.65 1.00 -8.07
C TYR A 58 28.46 1.12 -9.35
N ASP A 59 28.85 -0.03 -9.89
CA ASP A 59 29.49 -0.19 -11.19
C ASP A 59 28.78 -1.31 -11.94
N VAL A 60 27.92 -0.89 -12.85
CA VAL A 60 27.03 -1.76 -13.59
C VAL A 60 27.19 -1.51 -15.07
N GLN A 61 27.65 -2.52 -15.78
CA GLN A 61 27.81 -2.51 -17.24
C GLN A 61 26.61 -3.16 -17.91
N GLU A 62 26.35 -2.76 -19.15
CA GLU A 62 25.35 -3.42 -19.99
C GLU A 62 25.79 -4.85 -20.31
N TYR A 63 24.87 -5.82 -20.17
CA TYR A 63 25.15 -7.22 -20.47
C TYR A 63 24.40 -7.67 -21.73
N ARG A 64 25.06 -8.45 -22.60
CA ARG A 64 24.52 -8.86 -23.92
C ARG A 64 24.59 -10.36 -24.21
N SER A 65 25.34 -11.12 -23.43
CA SER A 65 25.47 -12.55 -23.67
C SER A 65 24.21 -13.27 -23.16
N PRO A 66 23.82 -14.41 -23.77
CA PRO A 66 22.73 -15.21 -23.25
C PRO A 66 22.96 -15.62 -21.80
N LEU A 67 21.89 -15.65 -21.02
CA LEU A 67 21.86 -16.09 -19.64
C LEU A 67 21.01 -17.35 -19.52
N MET A 68 21.16 -18.09 -18.43
CA MET A 68 20.29 -19.23 -18.13
C MET A 68 19.33 -18.84 -17.00
N ALA A 69 18.04 -19.09 -17.21
CA ALA A 69 17.02 -18.96 -16.19
C ALA A 69 16.49 -20.33 -15.79
N SER A 70 16.27 -20.56 -14.49
CA SER A 70 15.60 -21.75 -13.98
C SER A 70 14.44 -21.38 -13.06
N LEU A 71 13.39 -22.20 -13.01
CA LEU A 71 12.32 -22.02 -12.04
C LEU A 71 12.68 -22.80 -10.77
N ALA A 72 12.98 -22.10 -9.68
CA ALA A 72 13.35 -22.70 -8.41
C ALA A 72 12.77 -21.93 -7.23
N ASP A 73 12.28 -22.66 -6.23
CA ASP A 73 11.79 -22.10 -4.96
C ASP A 73 10.72 -21.00 -5.11
N GLY A 74 9.87 -21.14 -6.12
CA GLY A 74 8.81 -20.17 -6.40
C GLY A 74 9.29 -18.86 -7.04
N ALA A 75 10.52 -18.81 -7.54
CA ALA A 75 11.07 -17.68 -8.28
C ALA A 75 11.70 -18.15 -9.59
N LEU A 76 11.68 -17.27 -10.58
CA LEU A 76 12.45 -17.44 -11.81
C LEU A 76 13.85 -16.87 -11.55
N VAL A 77 14.85 -17.75 -11.52
CA VAL A 77 16.23 -17.46 -11.12
C VAL A 77 17.11 -17.35 -12.36
N VAL A 78 17.71 -16.20 -12.59
CA VAL A 78 18.71 -15.99 -13.65
C VAL A 78 20.09 -15.97 -13.02
N SER A 79 20.93 -16.95 -13.36
CA SER A 79 22.29 -17.03 -12.84
C SER A 79 23.15 -15.91 -13.43
N ALA A 80 23.89 -15.20 -12.57
CA ALA A 80 24.79 -14.14 -13.00
C ALA A 80 26.18 -14.75 -13.29
N PRO A 81 26.66 -14.72 -14.55
CA PRO A 81 27.97 -15.27 -14.89
C PRO A 81 29.10 -14.38 -14.36
N ALA A 82 30.30 -14.93 -14.18
CA ALA A 82 31.41 -14.20 -13.54
C ALA A 82 31.87 -12.94 -14.30
N ASP A 83 31.54 -12.82 -15.58
CA ASP A 83 31.85 -11.67 -16.44
C ASP A 83 30.84 -10.52 -16.30
N ILE A 84 29.67 -10.74 -15.68
CA ILE A 84 28.70 -9.67 -15.46
C ILE A 84 29.25 -8.67 -14.42
N THR A 85 29.53 -7.46 -14.87
CA THR A 85 29.93 -6.37 -13.97
C THR A 85 28.65 -5.68 -13.51
N ALA A 86 28.09 -6.15 -12.41
CA ALA A 86 26.93 -5.53 -11.75
C ALA A 86 27.19 -5.47 -10.24
N ASN A 87 28.25 -4.76 -9.88
CA ASN A 87 28.80 -4.78 -8.54
C ASN A 87 28.47 -3.47 -7.83
N PHE A 88 28.44 -3.48 -6.51
CA PHE A 88 28.45 -2.24 -5.75
C PHE A 88 29.36 -2.34 -4.53
N ASN A 89 29.83 -1.18 -4.09
CA ASN A 89 30.57 -1.03 -2.86
C ASN A 89 29.71 -0.23 -1.87
N LEU A 90 29.77 -0.57 -0.59
CA LEU A 90 29.37 0.35 0.47
C LEU A 90 30.61 1.10 0.94
N THR A 91 30.65 2.40 0.64
CA THR A 91 31.78 3.28 0.98
C THR A 91 31.37 4.21 2.12
N SER A 92 32.11 4.14 3.23
CA SER A 92 31.95 5.07 4.35
C SER A 92 32.30 6.48 3.90
N VAL A 93 31.47 7.45 4.27
CA VAL A 93 31.72 8.88 4.00
C VAL A 93 32.44 9.55 5.17
N SER A 94 32.82 8.79 6.21
CA SER A 94 33.51 9.34 7.36
C SER A 94 34.87 9.94 6.97
N SER A 95 35.20 11.10 7.55
CA SER A 95 36.42 11.87 7.26
C SER A 95 37.73 11.11 7.54
N ASN A 96 37.66 9.98 8.24
CA ASN A 96 38.84 9.23 8.65
C ASN A 96 39.20 8.09 7.69
N GLY A 97 38.33 7.73 6.73
CA GLY A 97 38.67 6.90 5.57
C GLY A 97 39.33 5.54 5.84
N THR A 98 39.31 5.03 7.08
CA THR A 98 40.02 3.79 7.45
C THR A 98 39.25 2.53 7.13
N ASP A 99 37.93 2.62 6.94
CA ASP A 99 37.11 1.45 6.67
C ASP A 99 37.27 1.02 5.21
N ALA A 100 37.74 -0.21 5.01
CA ALA A 100 37.82 -0.80 3.69
C ALA A 100 36.40 -0.91 3.08
N PRO A 101 36.23 -0.59 1.78
CA PRO A 101 34.93 -0.71 1.14
C PRO A 101 34.44 -2.16 1.16
N GLN A 102 33.16 -2.34 1.52
CA GLN A 102 32.49 -3.64 1.41
C GLN A 102 32.03 -3.84 -0.03
N LYS A 103 32.68 -4.75 -0.77
CA LYS A 103 32.42 -5.01 -2.18
C LYS A 103 31.47 -6.18 -2.32
N TYR A 104 30.36 -5.96 -3.03
CA TYR A 104 29.32 -6.93 -3.31
C TYR A 104 29.30 -7.26 -4.81
N ILE A 105 29.33 -8.56 -5.15
CA ILE A 105 29.30 -9.06 -6.51
C ILE A 105 27.97 -9.77 -6.79
N LEU A 106 27.29 -9.40 -7.87
CA LEU A 106 26.04 -10.03 -8.28
C LEU A 106 26.24 -11.53 -8.52
N GLN A 107 25.40 -12.35 -7.89
CA GLN A 107 25.39 -13.81 -8.04
C GLN A 107 24.18 -14.29 -8.86
N SER A 108 23.04 -13.64 -8.68
CA SER A 108 21.79 -14.05 -9.33
C SER A 108 20.74 -12.94 -9.32
N ILE A 109 19.78 -13.05 -10.25
CA ILE A 109 18.61 -12.19 -10.38
C ILE A 109 17.38 -13.07 -10.18
N TYR A 110 16.49 -12.71 -9.26
CA TYR A 110 15.25 -13.43 -9.02
C TYR A 110 14.07 -12.60 -9.47
N LEU A 111 13.16 -13.21 -10.22
CA LEU A 111 11.86 -12.65 -10.56
C LEU A 111 10.81 -13.45 -9.78
N ARG A 112 10.07 -12.78 -8.89
CA ARG A 112 9.11 -13.43 -8.00
C ARG A 112 7.86 -12.61 -7.77
N LYS A 113 6.76 -13.28 -7.42
CA LYS A 113 5.55 -12.62 -6.93
C LYS A 113 5.86 -11.97 -5.57
N PRO A 114 5.32 -10.76 -5.30
CA PRO A 114 5.42 -10.16 -3.96
C PRO A 114 4.78 -11.08 -2.92
N ALA A 115 5.08 -10.83 -1.64
CA ALA A 115 4.31 -11.47 -0.60
C ALA A 115 2.87 -10.94 -0.58
N ILE A 116 1.94 -11.83 -0.26
CA ILE A 116 0.52 -11.54 -0.20
C ILE A 116 0.11 -11.66 1.26
N VAL A 117 -0.47 -10.59 1.80
CA VAL A 117 -1.08 -10.64 3.13
C VAL A 117 -2.35 -11.49 3.04
N ALA A 118 -2.64 -12.32 4.05
CA ALA A 118 -3.77 -13.25 4.01
C ALA A 118 -5.09 -12.55 3.63
N GLU A 119 -5.98 -13.24 2.93
CA GLU A 119 -7.26 -12.69 2.49
C GLU A 119 -8.03 -12.11 3.70
N GLY A 120 -8.46 -10.85 3.61
CA GLY A 120 -9.07 -10.09 4.71
C GLY A 120 -8.13 -9.16 5.49
N THR A 121 -6.83 -9.15 5.18
CA THR A 121 -5.87 -8.16 5.68
C THR A 121 -5.40 -7.27 4.52
N LYS A 122 -5.14 -5.97 4.77
CA LYS A 122 -4.73 -5.02 3.73
C LYS A 122 -3.51 -5.56 2.98
N GLN A 123 -3.65 -5.78 1.68
CA GLN A 123 -2.48 -5.99 0.82
C GLN A 123 -1.75 -4.64 0.69
N GLU A 124 -0.58 -4.53 1.32
CA GLU A 124 0.16 -3.27 1.39
C GLU A 124 1.14 -3.05 0.24
N LEU A 125 1.47 -4.10 -0.52
CA LEU A 125 2.36 -3.98 -1.66
C LEU A 125 1.53 -3.75 -2.93
N SER A 126 1.67 -2.56 -3.53
CA SER A 126 0.92 -2.15 -4.73
C SER A 126 1.44 -2.80 -6.02
N HIS A 127 2.68 -3.28 -6.00
CA HIS A 127 3.35 -3.84 -7.17
C HIS A 127 2.96 -5.30 -7.44
N GLU A 128 3.10 -5.72 -8.70
CA GLU A 128 2.68 -7.07 -9.15
C GLU A 128 3.85 -8.07 -9.19
N LEU A 129 5.09 -7.57 -9.26
CA LEU A 129 6.30 -8.38 -9.38
C LEU A 129 7.48 -7.74 -8.63
N GLU A 130 8.40 -8.56 -8.13
CA GLU A 130 9.67 -8.12 -7.57
C GLU A 130 10.83 -8.68 -8.38
N VAL A 131 11.83 -7.81 -8.64
CA VAL A 131 13.17 -8.22 -9.07
C VAL A 131 14.10 -8.14 -7.87
N VAL A 132 14.77 -9.24 -7.53
CA VAL A 132 15.75 -9.27 -6.45
C VAL A 132 17.13 -9.54 -7.02
N LEU A 133 18.03 -8.57 -6.91
CA LEU A 133 19.43 -8.73 -7.27
C LEU A 133 20.21 -9.19 -6.04
N VAL A 134 20.67 -10.43 -6.07
CA VAL A 134 21.36 -11.07 -4.95
C VAL A 134 22.86 -10.98 -5.15
N HIS A 135 23.53 -10.32 -4.21
CA HIS A 135 24.97 -10.11 -4.25
C HIS A 135 25.66 -10.77 -3.06
N HIS A 136 26.91 -11.16 -3.25
CA HIS A 136 27.77 -11.74 -2.22
C HIS A 136 28.96 -10.82 -1.95
N GLU A 137 29.25 -10.58 -0.66
CA GLU A 137 30.39 -9.78 -0.21
C GLU A 137 31.71 -10.53 -0.44
N VAL A 138 32.69 -9.86 -1.05
CA VAL A 138 34.01 -10.48 -1.36
C VAL A 138 35.19 -9.88 -0.62
N THR A 139 35.03 -8.72 0.03
CA THR A 139 36.11 -8.05 0.79
C THR A 139 35.99 -8.22 2.30
N GLY A 140 34.91 -8.82 2.80
CA GLY A 140 34.60 -8.89 4.22
C GLY A 140 34.22 -10.29 4.70
N THR A 141 33.20 -10.34 5.54
CA THR A 141 32.68 -11.53 6.23
C THR A 141 31.96 -12.53 5.33
N GLY A 142 31.67 -12.16 4.08
CA GLY A 142 30.93 -13.00 3.14
C GLY A 142 29.42 -12.91 3.35
N TYR A 143 28.93 -11.76 3.85
CA TYR A 143 27.49 -11.53 3.93
C TYR A 143 26.89 -11.34 2.53
N PHE A 144 25.56 -11.46 2.47
CA PHE A 144 24.84 -11.21 1.23
C PHE A 144 24.18 -9.83 1.23
N ALA A 145 23.77 -9.38 0.06
CA ALA A 145 22.93 -8.20 -0.09
C ALA A 145 21.87 -8.41 -1.17
N ASN A 146 20.62 -8.17 -0.82
CA ASN A 146 19.47 -8.27 -1.69
C ASN A 146 18.99 -6.87 -2.07
N VAL A 147 19.13 -6.49 -3.35
CA VAL A 147 18.52 -5.27 -3.89
C VAL A 147 17.14 -5.64 -4.43
N ILE A 148 16.08 -5.20 -3.75
CA ILE A 148 14.69 -5.50 -4.08
C ILE A 148 14.09 -4.33 -4.86
N VAL A 149 13.61 -4.62 -6.05
CA VAL A 149 13.04 -3.66 -7.01
C VAL A 149 11.57 -4.02 -7.24
N PRO A 150 10.62 -3.17 -6.81
CA PRO A 150 9.22 -3.39 -7.09
C PRO A 150 8.91 -3.04 -8.55
N VAL A 151 8.09 -3.85 -9.23
CA VAL A 151 7.77 -3.72 -10.65
C VAL A 151 6.27 -3.64 -10.87
N GLU A 152 5.85 -2.66 -11.68
CA GLU A 152 4.46 -2.38 -12.01
C GLU A 152 4.24 -2.35 -13.53
N VAL A 153 3.01 -2.66 -13.96
CA VAL A 153 2.62 -2.56 -15.37
C VAL A 153 2.45 -1.11 -15.77
N SER A 154 3.12 -0.70 -16.83
CA SER A 154 2.86 0.57 -17.53
C SER A 154 2.50 0.32 -18.99
N ALA A 155 1.62 1.17 -19.53
CA ALA A 155 1.34 1.21 -20.97
C ALA A 155 2.56 1.68 -21.77
N GLU A 156 3.33 2.60 -21.19
CA GLU A 156 4.55 3.15 -21.76
C GLU A 156 5.68 3.00 -20.73
N PRO A 157 6.28 1.81 -20.60
CA PRO A 157 7.27 1.57 -19.55
C PRO A 157 8.54 2.41 -19.69
N GLY A 158 8.73 3.09 -20.84
CA GLY A 158 9.91 3.89 -21.17
C GLY A 158 11.15 3.01 -21.26
N LEU A 159 11.65 2.60 -20.11
CA LEU A 159 12.68 1.60 -19.92
C LEU A 159 12.10 0.37 -19.20
N ASP A 160 11.89 -0.71 -19.96
CA ASP A 160 11.49 -2.01 -19.42
C ASP A 160 12.73 -2.85 -19.09
N LEU A 161 13.06 -2.95 -17.79
CA LEU A 161 14.21 -3.72 -17.30
C LEU A 161 14.14 -5.21 -17.66
N LEU A 162 12.92 -5.74 -17.81
CA LEU A 162 12.65 -7.18 -17.95
C LEU A 162 12.49 -7.61 -19.39
N ALA A 163 12.13 -6.70 -20.28
CA ALA A 163 12.01 -6.96 -21.72
C ALA A 163 13.25 -7.67 -22.31
N PRO A 164 14.51 -7.27 -22.03
CA PRO A 164 15.70 -7.98 -22.51
C PRO A 164 15.75 -9.46 -22.12
N LEU A 165 15.29 -9.82 -20.92
CA LEU A 165 15.31 -11.20 -20.43
C LEU A 165 14.24 -12.06 -21.11
N VAL A 166 13.06 -11.47 -21.35
CA VAL A 166 11.84 -12.22 -21.71
C VAL A 166 11.53 -12.21 -23.21
N ASN A 167 12.01 -11.19 -23.93
CA ASN A 167 11.75 -11.06 -25.36
C ASN A 167 12.37 -12.22 -26.13
N GLN A 168 11.52 -12.96 -26.86
CA GLN A 168 11.88 -14.14 -27.66
C GLN A 168 12.47 -15.33 -26.88
N ALA A 169 12.52 -15.28 -25.55
CA ALA A 169 12.97 -16.39 -24.71
C ALA A 169 11.78 -17.20 -24.20
N ASP A 170 11.82 -18.53 -24.26
CA ASP A 170 10.86 -19.34 -23.52
C ASP A 170 11.27 -19.36 -22.04
N LEU A 171 10.32 -19.09 -21.15
CA LEU A 171 10.60 -19.08 -19.71
C LEU A 171 10.28 -20.47 -19.13
N PRO A 172 11.06 -20.96 -18.14
CA PRO A 172 10.79 -22.24 -17.50
C PRO A 172 9.45 -22.19 -16.75
N THR A 173 8.64 -23.22 -16.93
CA THR A 173 7.29 -23.33 -16.33
C THR A 173 7.20 -24.44 -15.29
N GLN A 174 8.19 -25.34 -15.23
CA GLN A 174 8.29 -26.42 -14.26
C GLN A 174 9.48 -26.22 -13.32
N VAL A 175 9.31 -26.59 -12.05
CA VAL A 175 10.41 -26.48 -11.07
C VAL A 175 11.60 -27.34 -11.51
N GLY A 176 12.78 -26.75 -11.55
CA GLY A 176 14.03 -27.37 -12.03
C GLY A 176 14.24 -27.28 -13.55
N GLU A 177 13.23 -26.86 -14.32
CA GLU A 177 13.40 -26.54 -15.73
C GLU A 177 14.35 -25.35 -15.89
N THR A 178 15.23 -25.42 -16.88
CA THR A 178 16.17 -24.36 -17.21
C THR A 178 16.01 -23.99 -18.69
N GLN A 179 15.91 -22.70 -18.99
CA GLN A 179 15.78 -22.16 -20.35
C GLN A 179 16.75 -20.99 -20.56
N PRO A 180 17.25 -20.77 -21.80
CA PRO A 180 18.05 -19.61 -22.09
C PRO A 180 17.17 -18.34 -22.13
N VAL A 181 17.65 -17.27 -21.51
CA VAL A 181 17.06 -15.93 -21.51
C VAL A 181 18.08 -14.93 -22.05
N LEU A 182 17.66 -13.70 -22.35
CA LEU A 182 18.53 -12.72 -23.04
C LEU A 182 19.11 -13.30 -24.34
N VAL A 183 18.27 -14.04 -25.08
CA VAL A 183 18.69 -14.80 -26.27
C VAL A 183 19.05 -13.91 -27.46
N THR A 184 18.60 -12.65 -27.45
CA THR A 184 18.90 -11.68 -28.50
C THR A 184 19.91 -10.65 -28.01
N ASN A 185 20.87 -10.29 -28.88
CA ASN A 185 21.79 -9.19 -28.63
C ASN A 185 21.18 -7.79 -28.88
N LEU A 186 19.89 -7.75 -29.29
CA LEU A 186 19.20 -6.54 -29.72
C LEU A 186 18.96 -5.58 -28.56
N LEU A 187 18.62 -6.12 -27.38
CA LEU A 187 18.33 -5.35 -26.18
C LEU A 187 19.30 -5.78 -25.08
N PRO A 188 20.30 -4.96 -24.72
CA PRO A 188 21.16 -5.28 -23.59
C PRO A 188 20.37 -5.25 -22.28
N LEU A 189 20.76 -6.09 -21.32
CA LEU A 189 20.30 -5.98 -19.95
C LEU A 189 20.98 -4.78 -19.28
N LYS A 190 20.19 -3.77 -18.91
CA LYS A 190 20.67 -2.50 -18.35
C LYS A 190 20.37 -2.37 -16.86
N LEU A 191 21.08 -3.13 -16.03
CA LEU A 191 20.87 -3.14 -14.58
C LEU A 191 21.21 -1.78 -13.91
N GLN A 192 21.94 -0.88 -14.58
CA GLN A 192 22.29 0.43 -14.01
C GLN A 192 21.06 1.26 -13.59
N HIS A 193 19.94 1.09 -14.29
CA HIS A 193 18.72 1.85 -14.03
C HIS A 193 18.02 1.47 -12.72
N VAL A 194 18.37 0.32 -12.13
CA VAL A 194 17.93 -0.05 -10.78
C VAL A 194 18.39 0.99 -9.74
N TYR A 195 19.56 1.60 -9.97
CA TYR A 195 20.24 2.49 -9.02
C TYR A 195 20.09 3.98 -9.36
N GLN A 196 19.58 4.33 -10.54
CA GLN A 196 19.53 5.73 -10.99
C GLN A 196 18.34 6.48 -10.41
N GLY A 197 18.61 7.67 -9.85
CA GLY A 197 17.57 8.61 -9.42
C GLY A 197 16.68 8.12 -8.27
N VAL A 198 17.15 7.15 -7.50
CA VAL A 198 16.40 6.54 -6.40
C VAL A 198 17.22 6.51 -5.12
N SER A 199 16.57 6.08 -4.04
CA SER A 199 17.21 5.74 -2.78
C SER A 199 16.73 4.37 -2.30
N PHE A 200 17.47 3.75 -1.38
CA PHE A 200 17.11 2.44 -0.85
C PHE A 200 16.83 2.54 0.65
N GLN A 201 15.80 1.86 1.11
CA GLN A 201 15.68 1.52 2.52
C GLN A 201 16.56 0.32 2.81
N HIS A 202 17.47 0.48 3.76
CA HIS A 202 18.45 -0.53 4.16
C HIS A 202 18.17 -1.05 5.56
N PHE A 203 18.23 -2.36 5.73
CA PHE A 203 18.30 -3.01 7.02
C PHE A 203 18.94 -4.39 6.91
N TRP A 204 19.23 -5.00 8.06
CA TRP A 204 19.71 -6.37 8.13
C TRP A 204 18.55 -7.34 8.23
N GLY A 205 18.61 -8.40 7.43
CA GLY A 205 17.71 -9.53 7.45
C GLY A 205 18.47 -10.85 7.39
N GLU A 206 17.71 -11.93 7.27
CA GLU A 206 18.25 -13.28 7.10
C GLU A 206 17.80 -13.85 5.77
N ILE A 207 18.70 -14.61 5.14
CA ILE A 207 18.38 -15.42 3.96
C ILE A 207 18.70 -16.88 4.22
N THR A 208 17.80 -17.77 3.84
CA THR A 208 18.05 -19.21 3.79
C THR A 208 19.03 -19.59 2.67
N THR A 209 20.11 -20.27 3.02
CA THR A 209 21.05 -20.83 2.05
C THR A 209 20.62 -22.24 1.62
N SER A 210 21.16 -22.72 0.50
CA SER A 210 20.91 -24.09 0.00
C SER A 210 21.42 -25.21 0.92
N CYS A 211 22.22 -24.89 1.94
CA CYS A 211 22.78 -25.88 2.86
C CYS A 211 21.91 -26.06 4.10
N ASN A 212 21.18 -27.17 4.19
CA ASN A 212 20.44 -27.59 5.38
C ASN A 212 19.50 -26.51 5.97
N GLN A 213 18.99 -25.61 5.13
CA GLN A 213 18.14 -24.48 5.54
C GLN A 213 18.82 -23.53 6.54
N SER A 214 20.15 -23.46 6.58
CA SER A 214 20.86 -22.48 7.41
C SER A 214 20.55 -21.07 6.94
N THR A 215 20.52 -20.11 7.87
CA THR A 215 20.35 -18.70 7.54
C THR A 215 21.69 -17.97 7.53
N ALA A 216 21.88 -17.08 6.55
CA ALA A 216 22.99 -16.15 6.46
C ALA A 216 22.48 -14.72 6.66
N GLY A 217 23.28 -13.89 7.32
CA GLY A 217 23.01 -12.45 7.41
C GLY A 217 23.04 -11.82 6.01
N ALA A 218 22.02 -11.04 5.70
CA ALA A 218 21.93 -10.32 4.45
C ALA A 218 21.48 -8.88 4.66
N ARG A 219 22.11 -7.95 3.94
CA ARG A 219 21.56 -6.61 3.78
C ARG A 219 20.35 -6.68 2.87
N VAL A 220 19.31 -5.95 3.22
CA VAL A 220 18.12 -5.79 2.39
C VAL A 220 18.07 -4.34 1.96
N LEU A 221 18.11 -4.10 0.65
CA LEU A 221 18.10 -2.79 0.01
C LEU A 221 16.81 -2.67 -0.81
N MET A 222 15.78 -2.05 -0.23
CA MET A 222 14.46 -1.93 -0.84
C MET A 222 14.36 -0.61 -1.60
N ARG A 223 14.21 -0.66 -2.94
CA ARG A 223 14.17 0.54 -3.81
C ARG A 223 12.92 1.37 -3.56
N ASN A 224 13.06 2.64 -3.19
CA ASN A 224 11.94 3.53 -2.84
C ASN A 224 11.00 3.93 -3.99
N ALA A 225 11.14 3.33 -5.18
CA ALA A 225 10.34 3.62 -6.35
C ALA A 225 10.07 2.31 -7.11
N THR A 226 8.99 2.29 -7.89
CA THR A 226 8.66 1.17 -8.78
C THR A 226 9.37 1.31 -10.13
N MET A 227 9.65 0.19 -10.78
CA MET A 227 10.08 0.16 -12.18
C MET A 227 8.92 -0.31 -13.05
N ALA A 228 8.78 0.30 -14.22
CA ALA A 228 7.74 -0.07 -15.14
C ALA A 228 8.14 -1.26 -16.00
N THR A 229 7.17 -2.13 -16.31
CA THR A 229 7.29 -3.17 -17.32
C THR A 229 6.04 -3.19 -18.20
N SER A 230 6.17 -3.70 -19.42
CA SER A 230 5.03 -3.86 -20.32
C SER A 230 4.14 -5.03 -19.90
N LYS A 231 2.83 -4.93 -20.18
CA LYS A 231 1.86 -6.00 -19.87
C LYS A 231 2.29 -7.38 -20.43
N PRO A 232 2.72 -7.51 -21.71
CA PRO A 232 3.09 -8.81 -22.26
C PRO A 232 4.32 -9.44 -21.58
N VAL A 233 5.29 -8.61 -21.16
CA VAL A 233 6.48 -9.08 -20.42
C VAL A 233 6.05 -9.60 -19.05
N LEU A 234 5.22 -8.85 -18.33
CA LEU A 234 4.73 -9.27 -17.03
C LEU A 234 3.89 -10.56 -17.11
N GLU A 235 2.91 -10.63 -18.01
CA GLU A 235 2.05 -11.81 -18.17
C GLU A 235 2.87 -13.08 -18.40
N LYS A 236 3.92 -12.99 -19.22
CA LYS A 236 4.81 -14.12 -19.52
C LYS A 236 5.61 -14.56 -18.29
N ILE A 237 6.10 -13.63 -17.48
CA ILE A 237 6.76 -13.95 -16.20
C ILE A 237 5.76 -14.56 -15.22
N LEU A 238 4.57 -13.96 -15.06
CA LEU A 238 3.55 -14.44 -14.12
C LEU A 238 3.04 -15.84 -14.48
N LYS A 239 2.95 -16.17 -15.77
CA LYS A 239 2.65 -17.53 -16.24
C LYS A 239 3.71 -18.54 -15.79
N SER A 240 4.99 -18.16 -15.83
CA SER A 240 6.10 -19.00 -15.34
C SER A 240 6.04 -19.19 -13.82
N LEU A 241 5.50 -18.20 -13.10
CA LEU A 241 5.32 -18.20 -11.65
C LEU A 241 3.92 -18.66 -11.20
N GLU A 242 3.11 -19.24 -12.09
CA GLU A 242 1.70 -19.56 -11.80
C GLU A 242 1.55 -20.45 -10.57
N TRP A 243 2.40 -21.48 -10.47
CA TRP A 243 2.40 -22.49 -9.40
C TRP A 243 3.13 -22.06 -8.11
N THR A 244 3.71 -20.85 -8.09
CA THR A 244 4.40 -20.35 -6.90
C THR A 244 3.39 -20.11 -5.77
N PRO A 245 3.59 -20.70 -4.58
CA PRO A 245 2.72 -20.44 -3.44
C PRO A 245 2.82 -18.98 -2.99
N SER A 246 1.68 -18.46 -2.50
CA SER A 246 1.65 -17.16 -1.83
C SER A 246 2.38 -17.27 -0.49
N VAL A 247 3.17 -16.25 -0.16
CA VAL A 247 3.94 -16.19 1.09
C VAL A 247 3.50 -14.96 1.85
N VAL A 248 3.29 -15.11 3.16
CA VAL A 248 2.95 -14.00 4.07
C VAL A 248 4.17 -13.08 4.19
N PRO A 249 3.99 -11.76 4.11
CA PRO A 249 5.14 -10.88 4.16
C PRO A 249 5.74 -10.80 5.56
N VAL A 250 7.05 -10.69 5.61
CA VAL A 250 7.82 -10.49 6.85
C VAL A 250 7.80 -9.01 7.21
N LEU A 251 7.61 -8.68 8.48
CA LEU A 251 7.73 -7.29 8.93
C LEU A 251 9.22 -6.88 8.93
N PRO A 252 9.60 -5.78 8.26
CA PRO A 252 10.94 -5.25 8.39
C PRO A 252 11.18 -4.77 9.84
N PRO A 253 12.45 -4.64 10.27
CA PRO A 253 12.75 -4.03 11.55
C PRO A 253 12.24 -2.59 11.59
N ALA A 254 11.93 -2.10 12.79
CA ALA A 254 11.43 -0.73 13.00
C ALA A 254 12.42 0.34 12.53
N GLN A 255 13.73 0.04 12.56
CA GLN A 255 14.78 0.92 12.10
C GLN A 255 15.23 0.52 10.71
N THR A 256 14.98 1.39 9.73
CA THR A 256 15.52 1.27 8.38
C THR A 256 16.26 2.55 8.01
N TRP A 257 17.32 2.40 7.24
CA TRP A 257 18.24 3.48 6.90
C TRP A 257 18.13 3.84 5.43
N MET A 258 18.07 5.11 5.12
CA MET A 258 18.12 5.58 3.74
C MET A 258 19.57 5.52 3.22
N VAL A 259 19.77 4.79 2.13
CA VAL A 259 21.06 4.67 1.43
C VAL A 259 20.93 5.25 0.03
N GLN A 260 21.85 6.14 -0.33
CA GLN A 260 21.89 6.75 -1.65
C GLN A 260 22.86 6.01 -2.58
N PRO A 261 22.38 5.53 -3.74
CA PRO A 261 23.25 5.04 -4.81
C PRO A 261 24.05 6.16 -5.46
N CYS A 262 25.29 5.84 -5.81
CA CYS A 262 26.22 6.70 -6.54
C CYS A 262 26.88 5.91 -7.67
N PRO A 263 26.87 6.39 -8.93
CA PRO A 263 27.63 5.74 -9.99
C PRO A 263 29.14 5.84 -9.71
N ARG A 264 29.89 4.78 -10.00
CA ARG A 264 31.34 4.76 -9.84
C ARG A 264 32.04 5.86 -10.63
N GLY A 265 32.84 6.65 -9.91
CA GLY A 265 33.51 7.84 -10.44
C GLY A 265 32.60 9.08 -10.56
N GLY A 266 31.32 8.97 -10.21
CA GLY A 266 30.40 10.09 -10.12
C GLY A 266 30.57 10.90 -8.84
N THR A 267 30.11 12.15 -8.86
CA THR A 267 30.04 13.01 -7.68
C THR A 267 28.66 12.88 -7.03
N CYS A 268 28.61 12.32 -5.82
CA CYS A 268 27.37 12.20 -5.05
C CYS A 268 27.58 12.72 -3.63
N SER A 269 26.56 13.36 -3.08
CA SER A 269 26.50 13.71 -1.66
C SER A 269 25.59 12.75 -0.92
N LEU A 270 25.88 12.50 0.35
CA LEU A 270 24.90 11.86 1.22
C LEU A 270 23.63 12.73 1.29
N PRO A 271 22.45 12.11 1.37
CA PRO A 271 21.25 12.86 1.67
C PRO A 271 21.37 13.46 3.06
N THR A 272 20.93 14.70 3.23
CA THR A 272 20.86 15.32 4.55
C THR A 272 19.72 14.67 5.33
N ALA A 273 19.99 14.19 6.54
CA ALA A 273 18.94 13.73 7.44
C ALA A 273 17.91 14.86 7.65
N THR A 274 16.63 14.53 7.50
CA THR A 274 15.56 15.53 7.66
C THR A 274 15.43 15.89 9.14
N ASP A 275 15.43 17.19 9.46
CA ASP A 275 15.14 17.64 10.82
C ASP A 275 13.63 17.53 11.10
N LEU A 276 13.26 16.43 11.74
CA LEU A 276 11.89 16.18 12.16
C LEU A 276 11.44 17.07 13.33
N THR A 277 12.34 17.77 14.02
CA THR A 277 12.01 18.60 15.19
C THR A 277 11.17 19.82 14.78
N SER A 278 11.51 20.44 13.65
CA SER A 278 10.71 21.54 13.09
C SER A 278 9.32 21.06 12.69
N GLN A 279 9.23 19.90 12.02
CA GLN A 279 7.95 19.30 11.62
C GLN A 279 7.10 18.91 12.83
N LEU A 280 7.71 18.36 13.88
CA LEU A 280 7.02 18.04 15.13
C LEU A 280 6.48 19.31 15.80
N THR A 281 7.25 20.40 15.78
CA THR A 281 6.84 21.69 16.36
C THR A 281 5.62 22.24 15.61
N GLU A 282 5.64 22.20 14.28
CA GLU A 282 4.52 22.60 13.43
C GLU A 282 3.29 21.71 13.65
N ALA A 283 3.44 20.39 13.62
CA ALA A 283 2.35 19.44 13.86
C ALA A 283 1.74 19.61 15.28
N THR A 284 2.56 19.91 16.27
CA THR A 284 2.10 20.20 17.65
C THR A 284 1.30 21.51 17.71
N GLN A 285 1.69 22.51 16.93
CA GLN A 285 0.94 23.76 16.81
C GLN A 285 -0.42 23.54 16.12
N VAL A 286 -0.47 22.75 15.03
CA VAL A 286 -1.72 22.35 14.37
C VAL A 286 -2.63 21.60 15.35
N LEU A 287 -2.10 20.61 16.09
CA LEU A 287 -2.86 19.89 17.10
C LEU A 287 -3.47 20.82 18.16
N LYS A 288 -2.71 21.84 18.60
CA LYS A 288 -3.19 22.83 19.57
C LYS A 288 -4.32 23.69 18.98
N GLU A 289 -4.18 24.13 17.74
CA GLU A 289 -5.20 24.93 17.04
C GLU A 289 -6.49 24.13 16.83
N ASP A 290 -6.38 22.87 16.37
CA ASP A 290 -7.53 22.01 16.15
C ASP A 290 -8.20 21.61 17.47
N THR A 291 -7.44 21.46 18.55
CA THR A 291 -8.00 21.28 19.90
C THR A 291 -8.82 22.51 20.32
N SER A 292 -8.35 23.72 20.03
CA SER A 292 -9.10 24.95 20.30
C SER A 292 -10.40 25.02 19.49
N LYS A 293 -10.36 24.67 18.19
CA LYS A 293 -11.55 24.59 17.33
C LYS A 293 -12.55 23.55 17.83
N LEU A 294 -12.07 22.40 18.30
CA LEU A 294 -12.90 21.37 18.91
C LEU A 294 -13.64 21.88 20.15
N GLU A 295 -12.96 22.62 21.03
CA GLU A 295 -13.60 23.24 22.19
C GLU A 295 -14.65 24.28 21.80
N GLU A 296 -14.39 25.08 20.76
CA GLU A 296 -15.34 26.05 20.22
C GLU A 296 -16.57 25.37 19.59
N ALA A 297 -16.36 24.35 18.77
CA ALA A 297 -17.43 23.57 18.15
C ALA A 297 -18.29 22.90 19.22
N LYS A 298 -17.67 22.36 20.28
CA LYS A 298 -18.38 21.80 21.43
C LYS A 298 -19.25 22.83 22.14
N LYS A 299 -18.73 24.03 22.44
CA LYS A 299 -19.51 25.13 23.05
C LYS A 299 -20.69 25.55 22.16
N ALA A 300 -20.49 25.60 20.85
CA ALA A 300 -21.54 25.94 19.89
C ALA A 300 -22.63 24.86 19.83
N MET A 301 -22.24 23.59 19.91
CA MET A 301 -23.17 22.46 20.00
C MET A 301 -23.97 22.48 21.30
N ASP A 302 -23.31 22.65 22.45
CA ASP A 302 -23.96 22.77 23.76
C ASP A 302 -24.96 23.94 23.79
N SER A 303 -24.59 25.08 23.21
CA SER A 303 -25.49 26.24 23.10
C SER A 303 -26.72 25.95 22.23
N SER A 304 -26.54 25.20 21.14
CA SER A 304 -27.64 24.81 20.25
C SER A 304 -28.58 23.81 20.94
N LEU A 305 -28.03 22.84 21.69
CA LEU A 305 -28.81 21.91 22.52
C LEU A 305 -29.59 22.62 23.62
N LEU A 306 -29.01 23.64 24.26
CA LEU A 306 -29.71 24.46 25.25
C LEU A 306 -30.85 25.26 24.61
N GLY A 307 -30.64 25.77 23.39
CA GLY A 307 -31.69 26.40 22.58
C GLY A 307 -32.87 25.46 22.30
N LEU A 308 -32.58 24.21 21.92
CA LEU A 308 -33.61 23.19 21.68
C LEU A 308 -34.38 22.81 22.94
N THR A 309 -33.70 22.70 24.09
CA THR A 309 -34.30 22.25 25.34
C THR A 309 -35.07 23.35 26.09
N SER A 310 -34.66 24.61 25.95
CA SER A 310 -35.31 25.75 26.62
C SER A 310 -36.69 26.08 26.06
N ASN A 311 -37.04 25.63 24.85
CA ASN A 311 -38.33 25.91 24.21
C ASN A 311 -38.96 24.65 23.59
N ILE A 312 -39.02 23.56 24.37
CA ILE A 312 -39.52 22.24 23.93
C ILE A 312 -40.91 22.31 23.28
N SER A 313 -41.79 23.22 23.72
CA SER A 313 -43.13 23.35 23.16
C SER A 313 -43.16 23.99 21.76
N ASN A 314 -42.08 24.68 21.34
CA ASN A 314 -42.00 25.40 20.07
C ASN A 314 -40.57 25.35 19.48
N VAL A 315 -40.04 24.14 19.27
CA VAL A 315 -38.76 23.96 18.57
C VAL A 315 -38.93 24.38 17.10
N SER A 316 -38.24 25.43 16.67
CA SER A 316 -38.25 25.83 15.26
C SER A 316 -37.40 24.88 14.42
N ASN A 317 -37.80 24.69 13.15
CA ASN A 317 -37.03 23.90 12.19
C ASN A 317 -35.60 24.44 11.99
N ASP A 318 -35.44 25.76 12.09
CA ASP A 318 -34.14 26.44 12.01
C ASP A 318 -33.22 26.07 13.18
N ALA A 319 -33.76 26.02 14.41
CA ALA A 319 -33.00 25.63 15.60
C ALA A 319 -32.53 24.17 15.50
N TYR A 320 -33.38 23.28 14.97
CA TYR A 320 -33.03 21.88 14.75
C TYR A 320 -31.95 21.73 13.67
N THR A 321 -32.11 22.40 12.53
CA THR A 321 -31.14 22.39 11.42
C THR A 321 -29.78 22.95 11.86
N LEU A 322 -29.79 24.03 12.66
CA LEU A 322 -28.58 24.59 13.24
C LEU A 322 -27.87 23.59 14.16
N ALA A 323 -28.61 22.87 15.01
CA ALA A 323 -28.03 21.86 15.90
C ALA A 323 -27.41 20.69 15.11
N ILE A 324 -28.02 20.25 14.01
CA ILE A 324 -27.41 19.25 13.11
C ILE A 324 -26.09 19.76 12.54
N ARG A 325 -26.05 21.00 12.02
CA ARG A 325 -24.79 21.62 11.56
C ARG A 325 -23.73 21.63 12.65
N ARG A 326 -24.08 22.05 13.88
CA ARG A 326 -23.12 22.10 15.00
C ARG A 326 -22.61 20.73 15.43
N ARG A 327 -23.45 19.69 15.34
CA ARG A 327 -23.03 18.30 15.56
C ARG A 327 -21.99 17.88 14.51
N ASP A 328 -22.23 18.21 13.25
CA ASP A 328 -21.33 17.87 12.16
C ASP A 328 -20.01 18.66 12.26
N ASP A 329 -20.08 19.96 12.59
CA ASP A 329 -18.91 20.80 12.90
C ASP A 329 -18.06 20.18 14.02
N LEU A 330 -18.70 19.72 15.10
CA LEU A 330 -18.05 19.07 16.24
C LEU A 330 -17.33 17.79 15.80
N ARG A 331 -18.01 16.90 15.06
CA ARG A 331 -17.42 15.65 14.56
C ARG A 331 -16.22 15.90 13.64
N ASN A 332 -16.31 16.91 12.78
CA ASN A 332 -15.21 17.29 11.89
C ASN A 332 -14.01 17.79 12.69
N ALA A 333 -14.25 18.59 13.75
CA ALA A 333 -13.18 19.04 14.64
C ALA A 333 -12.55 17.89 15.44
N GLU A 334 -13.34 16.89 15.86
CA GLU A 334 -12.82 15.67 16.51
C GLU A 334 -11.90 14.89 15.56
N ALA A 335 -12.34 14.66 14.32
CA ALA A 335 -11.53 13.97 13.30
C ALA A 335 -10.22 14.72 12.98
N ALA A 336 -10.26 16.06 12.95
CA ALA A 336 -9.06 16.89 12.75
C ALA A 336 -8.05 16.71 13.91
N VAL A 337 -8.51 16.74 15.16
CA VAL A 337 -7.68 16.48 16.34
C VAL A 337 -7.07 15.07 16.30
N ASP A 338 -7.86 14.06 15.95
CA ASP A 338 -7.37 12.67 15.83
C ASP A 338 -6.33 12.52 14.72
N GLY A 339 -6.51 13.22 13.60
CA GLY A 339 -5.52 13.30 12.52
C GLY A 339 -4.21 13.95 12.98
N ALA A 340 -4.30 15.15 13.56
CA ALA A 340 -3.14 15.90 14.05
C ALA A 340 -2.39 15.14 15.16
N SER A 341 -3.12 14.46 16.06
CA SER A 341 -2.54 13.66 17.15
C SER A 341 -1.73 12.47 16.62
N ARG A 342 -2.24 11.75 15.61
CA ARG A 342 -1.52 10.66 14.95
C ARG A 342 -0.23 11.14 14.27
N THR A 343 -0.27 12.30 13.62
CA THR A 343 0.92 12.93 13.01
C THR A 343 1.97 13.25 14.07
N VAL A 344 1.58 13.88 15.18
CA VAL A 344 2.50 14.18 16.30
C VAL A 344 3.10 12.91 16.89
N SER A 345 2.29 11.85 17.12
CA SER A 345 2.78 10.57 17.64
C SER A 345 3.80 9.93 16.69
N THR A 346 3.50 9.90 15.40
CA THR A 346 4.37 9.33 14.36
C THR A 346 5.72 10.06 14.29
N LEU A 347 5.70 11.40 14.27
CA LEU A 347 6.93 12.21 14.25
C LEU A 347 7.75 11.99 15.52
N GLN A 348 7.10 11.92 16.69
CA GLN A 348 7.77 11.68 17.95
C GLN A 348 8.43 10.29 18.00
N GLU A 349 7.76 9.26 17.52
CA GLU A 349 8.31 7.90 17.38
C GLU A 349 9.50 7.86 16.42
N GLN A 350 9.40 8.53 15.27
CA GLN A 350 10.49 8.63 14.30
C GLN A 350 11.71 9.36 14.88
N ILE A 351 11.50 10.47 15.60
CA ILE A 351 12.57 11.21 16.30
C ILE A 351 13.24 10.33 17.36
N ASN A 352 12.45 9.62 18.16
CA ASN A 352 12.98 8.75 19.21
C ASN A 352 13.76 7.58 18.62
N SER A 353 13.23 6.97 17.55
CA SER A 353 13.91 5.93 16.80
C SER A 353 15.22 6.45 16.20
N ALA A 354 15.23 7.66 15.63
CA ALA A 354 16.42 8.25 15.04
C ALA A 354 17.52 8.54 16.09
N LYS A 355 17.14 8.99 17.29
CA LYS A 355 18.07 9.22 18.40
C LYS A 355 18.67 7.93 18.96
N ALA A 356 17.91 6.84 18.95
CA ALA A 356 18.34 5.55 19.47
C ALA A 356 19.08 4.68 18.45
N ALA A 357 18.93 4.98 17.15
CA ALA A 357 19.52 4.18 16.09
C ALA A 357 21.02 4.41 15.99
N VAL A 358 21.76 3.31 15.80
CA VAL A 358 23.18 3.32 15.49
C VAL A 358 23.34 2.60 14.16
N TRP A 359 24.05 3.22 13.21
CA TRP A 359 24.36 2.55 11.96
C TRP A 359 25.30 1.39 12.26
N ASP A 360 24.81 0.17 12.06
CA ASP A 360 25.64 -1.03 12.18
C ASP A 360 26.16 -1.45 10.81
N SER A 361 27.45 -1.20 10.58
CA SER A 361 28.14 -1.65 9.38
C SER A 361 28.35 -3.17 9.38
N ASN A 362 28.22 -3.84 10.52
CA ASN A 362 28.30 -5.28 10.62
C ASN A 362 26.89 -5.88 10.69
N ALA A 363 26.75 -7.15 10.31
CA ALA A 363 25.52 -7.87 10.60
C ALA A 363 25.37 -7.96 12.12
N PRO A 364 24.14 -7.82 12.67
CA PRO A 364 23.89 -8.10 14.06
C PRO A 364 24.47 -9.47 14.40
N ALA A 365 25.16 -9.60 15.54
CA ALA A 365 25.61 -10.90 16.01
C ALA A 365 24.40 -11.83 15.98
N GLN A 366 24.48 -12.93 15.23
CA GLN A 366 23.42 -13.93 15.17
C GLN A 366 23.23 -14.48 16.59
N THR A 367 22.35 -13.87 17.36
CA THR A 367 21.91 -14.42 18.64
C THR A 367 21.14 -15.66 18.24
N GLY A 368 21.77 -16.82 18.38
CA GLY A 368 21.20 -18.10 17.94
C GLY A 368 19.74 -18.20 18.40
N PRO A 369 18.86 -18.78 17.58
CA PRO A 369 17.42 -18.71 17.80
C PRO A 369 17.11 -19.11 19.24
N SER A 370 16.61 -18.16 20.03
CA SER A 370 15.96 -18.47 21.29
C SER A 370 14.79 -19.36 20.90
N VAL A 371 14.92 -20.66 21.11
CA VAL A 371 13.91 -21.68 20.79
C VAL A 371 12.70 -21.39 21.66
N SER A 372 11.83 -20.49 21.19
CA SER A 372 10.47 -20.36 21.69
C SER A 372 9.70 -21.55 21.13
N SER A 373 9.64 -22.62 21.92
CA SER A 373 8.87 -23.83 21.64
C SER A 373 7.41 -23.46 21.43
N THR A 374 7.02 -23.23 20.18
CA THR A 374 5.62 -23.08 19.80
C THR A 374 5.11 -24.48 19.52
N THR A 375 4.33 -25.02 20.46
CA THR A 375 3.69 -26.32 20.36
C THR A 375 2.72 -26.32 19.17
N VAL A 376 3.16 -26.86 18.03
CA VAL A 376 2.29 -27.07 16.87
C VAL A 376 1.37 -28.25 17.17
N ALA A 377 0.08 -27.97 17.30
CA ALA A 377 -0.96 -28.98 17.40
C ALA A 377 -1.04 -29.75 16.08
N THR A 378 -0.83 -31.06 16.16
CA THR A 378 -0.89 -32.02 15.06
C THR A 378 -2.36 -32.25 14.69
N SER A 379 -2.79 -31.80 13.51
CA SER A 379 -4.07 -32.22 12.93
C SER A 379 -3.81 -33.31 11.88
N ASN A 380 -4.25 -34.53 12.21
CA ASN A 380 -4.28 -35.65 11.28
C ASN A 380 -5.39 -35.40 10.24
N GLN A 381 -5.01 -35.13 8.98
CA GLN A 381 -5.94 -35.18 7.85
C GLN A 381 -5.76 -36.49 7.08
N THR A 382 -6.80 -37.33 7.18
CA THR A 382 -6.96 -38.58 6.46
C THR A 382 -7.32 -38.28 5.00
N THR A 383 -6.49 -38.73 4.07
CA THR A 383 -6.69 -38.65 2.62
C THR A 383 -7.73 -39.68 2.20
N THR A 384 -8.81 -39.25 1.54
CA THR A 384 -9.75 -40.16 0.84
C THR A 384 -9.71 -39.83 -0.65
N THR A 385 -9.16 -40.75 -1.42
CA THR A 385 -9.13 -40.76 -2.88
C THR A 385 -10.46 -41.30 -3.42
N THR A 386 -11.13 -40.56 -4.29
CA THR A 386 -12.04 -41.14 -5.29
C THR A 386 -11.92 -40.41 -6.62
N SER A 387 -11.60 -41.19 -7.64
CA SER A 387 -11.57 -40.81 -9.05
C SER A 387 -12.87 -41.23 -9.72
N SER A 388 -13.46 -40.39 -10.56
CA SER A 388 -14.23 -40.87 -11.71
C SER A 388 -14.21 -39.85 -12.84
N VAL A 389 -13.98 -40.38 -14.04
CA VAL A 389 -13.81 -39.71 -15.33
C VAL A 389 -15.08 -39.94 -16.15
N SER A 390 -15.51 -38.95 -16.96
CA SER A 390 -16.05 -39.05 -18.34
C SER A 390 -16.92 -37.81 -18.72
N PRO A 391 -17.31 -37.57 -19.99
CA PRO A 391 -16.51 -36.86 -20.98
C PRO A 391 -17.24 -35.65 -21.62
N ALA A 392 -16.50 -34.96 -22.49
CA ALA A 392 -16.87 -33.75 -23.22
C ALA A 392 -18.09 -33.85 -24.14
N VAL A 393 -18.85 -32.76 -24.24
CA VAL A 393 -19.73 -32.44 -25.37
C VAL A 393 -19.47 -31.00 -25.81
N ALA A 394 -19.20 -30.84 -27.10
CA ALA A 394 -18.98 -29.57 -27.78
C ALA A 394 -20.30 -28.82 -28.01
N ALA A 395 -20.30 -27.49 -27.85
CA ALA A 395 -21.36 -26.63 -28.37
C ALA A 395 -20.80 -25.27 -28.83
N THR A 396 -21.16 -24.93 -30.06
CA THR A 396 -20.96 -23.69 -30.83
C THR A 396 -21.62 -22.47 -30.16
N PRO A 397 -21.07 -21.24 -30.31
CA PRO A 397 -21.62 -20.06 -29.65
C PRO A 397 -22.79 -19.48 -30.46
N SER A 398 -23.95 -19.38 -29.82
CA SER A 398 -25.09 -18.58 -30.28
C SER A 398 -25.23 -17.40 -29.33
N PHE A 399 -24.97 -16.19 -29.84
CA PHE A 399 -25.22 -14.92 -29.14
C PHE A 399 -26.73 -14.67 -29.10
N LEU A 400 -27.37 -14.81 -27.94
CA LEU A 400 -28.65 -14.18 -27.60
C LEU A 400 -28.74 -14.02 -26.08
N GLU A 401 -29.16 -12.83 -25.66
CA GLU A 401 -29.21 -12.32 -24.29
C GLU A 401 -29.90 -13.28 -23.31
N SER A 402 -29.13 -13.89 -22.42
CA SER A 402 -29.64 -14.59 -21.25
C SER A 402 -29.77 -13.61 -20.08
N SER A 403 -30.98 -13.49 -19.53
CA SER A 403 -31.24 -12.88 -18.23
C SER A 403 -30.27 -13.39 -17.18
N VAL A 404 -29.33 -12.55 -16.76
CA VAL A 404 -28.34 -12.88 -15.73
C VAL A 404 -29.08 -13.00 -14.40
N GLN A 405 -29.28 -14.22 -13.92
CA GLN A 405 -29.63 -14.44 -12.52
C GLN A 405 -28.44 -13.98 -11.66
N VAL A 406 -28.69 -13.01 -10.78
CA VAL A 406 -27.73 -12.49 -9.82
C VAL A 406 -27.46 -13.58 -8.78
N GLN A 407 -26.38 -14.33 -8.95
CA GLN A 407 -25.90 -15.24 -7.91
C GLN A 407 -25.30 -14.40 -6.77
N ALA A 408 -25.88 -14.50 -5.58
CA ALA A 408 -25.40 -13.81 -4.39
C ALA A 408 -23.96 -14.24 -4.07
N CYS A 409 -23.10 -13.27 -3.74
CA CYS A 409 -21.68 -13.49 -3.41
C CYS A 409 -21.54 -14.20 -2.05
N ASN A 410 -21.79 -15.52 -2.01
CA ASN A 410 -21.82 -16.27 -0.76
C ASN A 410 -20.42 -16.70 -0.25
N ASP A 411 -19.35 -16.44 -1.00
CA ASP A 411 -18.05 -17.06 -0.77
C ASP A 411 -16.95 -16.11 -0.25
N GLY A 412 -17.29 -14.93 0.31
CA GLY A 412 -16.28 -14.04 0.89
C GLY A 412 -16.82 -12.74 1.49
N VAL A 413 -16.06 -12.19 2.44
CA VAL A 413 -16.36 -10.94 3.16
C VAL A 413 -16.76 -9.84 2.18
N ALA A 414 -18.02 -9.39 2.26
CA ALA A 414 -18.51 -8.27 1.47
C ALA A 414 -17.61 -7.04 1.69
N SER A 415 -17.50 -6.16 0.69
CA SER A 415 -16.84 -4.86 0.89
C SER A 415 -17.41 -4.21 2.14
N PRO A 416 -16.56 -3.77 3.10
CA PRO A 416 -17.04 -3.26 4.36
C PRO A 416 -17.93 -2.04 4.11
N LEU A 417 -19.15 -2.07 4.67
CA LEU A 417 -20.09 -0.95 4.61
C LEU A 417 -19.55 0.28 5.39
N GLU A 418 -18.69 0.01 6.38
CA GLU A 418 -17.99 1.01 7.17
C GLU A 418 -16.50 0.99 6.84
N VAL A 419 -16.03 2.13 6.35
CA VAL A 419 -14.63 2.32 6.02
C VAL A 419 -13.94 2.77 7.30
N ASP A 420 -13.37 1.79 8.01
CA ASP A 420 -12.51 2.07 9.17
C ASP A 420 -11.27 2.83 8.69
N LEU A 421 -11.14 4.11 9.07
CA LEU A 421 -10.04 4.96 8.66
C LEU A 421 -8.67 4.48 9.15
N ALA A 422 -8.60 3.66 10.21
CA ALA A 422 -7.36 2.99 10.61
C ALA A 422 -7.01 1.84 9.66
N GLN A 423 -8.03 1.22 9.06
CA GLN A 423 -7.90 0.20 8.04
C GLN A 423 -7.92 0.75 6.60
N VAL A 424 -8.06 2.07 6.48
CA VAL A 424 -7.77 2.94 5.35
C VAL A 424 -6.33 2.91 4.85
N GLU A 425 -6.02 2.96 3.57
CA GLU A 425 -4.90 3.80 3.14
C GLU A 425 -5.47 5.18 2.82
N HIS A 426 -5.00 6.22 3.49
CA HIS A 426 -5.32 7.60 3.12
C HIS A 426 -4.24 8.09 2.18
N VAL A 427 -4.62 8.40 0.95
CA VAL A 427 -3.70 8.89 -0.07
C VAL A 427 -3.83 10.41 -0.12
N ASP A 428 -2.75 11.08 0.28
CA ASP A 428 -2.55 12.50 0.06
C ASP A 428 -1.55 12.68 -1.08
N ALA A 429 -2.08 12.81 -2.30
CA ALA A 429 -1.26 13.00 -3.50
C ALA A 429 -0.55 14.36 -3.53
N THR A 430 -0.90 15.30 -2.64
CA THR A 430 -0.12 16.54 -2.48
C THR A 430 1.19 16.30 -1.74
N ALA A 431 1.23 15.30 -0.85
CA ALA A 431 2.41 14.89 -0.10
C ALA A 431 3.23 13.78 -0.81
N ALA A 432 2.56 12.87 -1.53
CA ALA A 432 3.19 11.73 -2.22
C ALA A 432 3.75 12.06 -3.62
N GLY A 433 3.52 13.28 -4.11
CA GLY A 433 3.85 13.70 -5.49
C GLY A 433 2.77 13.31 -6.50
N ALA A 434 2.79 13.97 -7.67
CA ALA A 434 1.72 13.90 -8.68
C ALA A 434 1.42 12.49 -9.24
N ALA A 435 2.27 11.50 -9.00
CA ALA A 435 2.11 10.14 -9.50
C ALA A 435 0.90 9.40 -8.91
N GLU A 436 0.47 9.74 -7.69
CA GLU A 436 -0.63 9.05 -6.99
C GLU A 436 -1.98 9.77 -7.08
N ALA A 437 -2.05 10.89 -7.79
CA ALA A 437 -3.31 11.62 -7.97
C ALA A 437 -4.27 10.86 -8.90
N LEU A 438 -5.57 10.88 -8.56
CA LEU A 438 -6.60 10.40 -9.48
C LEU A 438 -6.92 11.53 -10.46
N LEU A 439 -6.60 11.32 -11.73
CA LEU A 439 -6.83 12.29 -12.78
C LEU A 439 -8.10 11.93 -13.57
N PHE A 440 -8.92 12.94 -13.87
CA PHE A 440 -10.21 12.78 -14.52
C PHE A 440 -10.23 13.62 -15.80
N TRP A 441 -10.61 13.01 -16.91
CA TRP A 441 -10.73 13.73 -18.16
C TRP A 441 -11.84 13.17 -19.06
N ARG A 442 -12.18 13.94 -20.09
CA ARG A 442 -13.16 13.54 -21.10
C ARG A 442 -12.46 12.68 -22.17
N LEU A 443 -13.19 11.71 -22.70
CA LEU A 443 -12.89 11.14 -24.02
C LEU A 443 -13.22 12.20 -25.08
N SER A 444 -12.33 13.16 -25.30
CA SER A 444 -12.39 13.95 -26.53
C SER A 444 -12.05 13.03 -27.70
N ALA A 445 -12.87 13.08 -28.75
CA ALA A 445 -12.61 12.32 -29.96
C ALA A 445 -11.31 12.83 -30.59
N THR A 446 -10.22 12.06 -30.43
CA THR A 446 -8.87 12.32 -30.97
C THR A 446 -8.22 13.62 -30.46
N PRO A 447 -6.88 13.63 -30.21
CA PRO A 447 -6.17 14.85 -29.89
C PRO A 447 -6.17 15.77 -31.12
N LEU A 448 -7.14 16.68 -31.18
CA LEU A 448 -7.22 17.73 -32.17
C LEU A 448 -6.26 18.87 -31.79
N ARG A 449 -5.78 19.61 -32.79
CA ARG A 449 -4.93 20.79 -32.56
C ARG A 449 -5.68 21.77 -31.63
N PRO A 450 -5.00 22.55 -30.77
CA PRO A 450 -5.62 23.45 -29.81
C PRO A 450 -6.66 24.41 -30.40
N VAL A 451 -6.50 24.78 -31.67
CA VAL A 451 -7.42 25.69 -32.40
C VAL A 451 -8.73 24.99 -32.79
N ASP A 452 -8.70 23.68 -33.00
CA ASP A 452 -9.86 22.85 -33.34
C ASP A 452 -10.55 22.27 -32.09
N ALA A 453 -9.84 22.24 -30.96
CA ALA A 453 -10.35 21.70 -29.69
C ALA A 453 -11.55 22.48 -29.15
N ALA A 454 -11.50 23.82 -29.17
CA ALA A 454 -12.60 24.65 -28.66
C ALA A 454 -13.88 24.56 -29.52
N ALA A 455 -13.74 24.38 -30.84
CA ALA A 455 -14.86 24.19 -31.76
C ALA A 455 -15.43 22.76 -31.70
N ALA A 456 -14.56 21.75 -31.55
CA ALA A 456 -14.99 20.37 -31.34
C ALA A 456 -15.68 20.16 -29.98
N GLU A 457 -15.26 20.90 -28.95
CA GLU A 457 -15.84 20.85 -27.61
C GLU A 457 -17.26 21.45 -27.57
N THR A 458 -17.54 22.46 -28.39
CA THR A 458 -18.90 23.03 -28.54
C THR A 458 -19.81 22.22 -29.46
N ALA A 459 -19.25 21.34 -30.30
CA ALA A 459 -20.00 20.48 -31.23
C ALA A 459 -20.20 19.03 -30.74
N ALA A 460 -19.62 18.64 -29.59
CA ALA A 460 -19.77 17.30 -29.07
C ALA A 460 -21.22 17.05 -28.62
N GLU A 461 -21.97 16.30 -29.43
CA GLU A 461 -23.31 15.80 -29.07
C GLU A 461 -23.21 15.08 -27.72
N ALA A 462 -24.07 15.46 -26.77
CA ALA A 462 -24.06 14.86 -25.45
C ALA A 462 -24.18 13.32 -25.57
N PRO A 463 -23.50 12.55 -24.72
CA PRO A 463 -23.50 11.10 -24.85
C PRO A 463 -24.91 10.54 -24.64
N ARG A 464 -25.33 9.63 -25.51
CA ARG A 464 -26.52 8.81 -25.29
C ARG A 464 -26.19 7.79 -24.22
N LEU A 465 -26.86 7.89 -23.08
CA LEU A 465 -26.65 7.02 -21.94
C LEU A 465 -27.86 6.10 -21.76
N ARG A 466 -27.57 4.84 -21.45
CA ARG A 466 -28.52 3.84 -21.01
C ARG A 466 -28.58 3.85 -19.49
N MET A 467 -29.76 4.15 -18.95
CA MET A 467 -30.06 4.09 -17.54
C MET A 467 -30.93 2.88 -17.26
N ALA A 468 -30.45 1.93 -16.45
CA ALA A 468 -31.18 0.76 -16.02
C ALA A 468 -31.49 0.87 -14.53
N ASN A 469 -32.75 0.74 -14.14
CA ASN A 469 -33.10 0.65 -12.73
C ASN A 469 -33.09 -0.82 -12.28
N LEU A 470 -32.14 -1.17 -11.42
CA LEU A 470 -31.93 -2.54 -10.94
C LEU A 470 -32.74 -2.83 -9.66
N GLY A 471 -33.65 -1.94 -9.28
CA GLY A 471 -34.41 -1.96 -8.03
C GLY A 471 -33.70 -1.19 -6.93
N ASP A 472 -32.53 -1.66 -6.52
CA ASP A 472 -31.76 -1.08 -5.40
C ASP A 472 -30.75 0.01 -5.82
N ARG A 473 -30.47 0.13 -7.11
CA ARG A 473 -29.55 1.12 -7.69
C ARG A 473 -29.94 1.47 -9.12
N LEU A 474 -29.52 2.64 -9.59
CA LEU A 474 -29.55 2.99 -11.00
C LEU A 474 -28.19 2.75 -11.61
N ARG A 475 -28.13 1.97 -12.69
CA ARG A 475 -26.92 1.79 -13.49
C ARG A 475 -26.97 2.66 -14.73
N ILE A 476 -25.98 3.51 -14.88
CA ILE A 476 -25.78 4.36 -16.06
C ILE A 476 -24.61 3.80 -16.85
N SER A 477 -24.82 3.57 -18.13
CA SER A 477 -23.80 3.06 -19.06
C SER A 477 -23.98 3.73 -20.41
N GLY A 478 -22.99 3.65 -21.30
CA GLY A 478 -23.09 4.20 -22.65
C GLY A 478 -22.39 3.30 -23.65
N ASP A 479 -22.65 3.54 -24.94
CA ASP A 479 -21.92 2.88 -26.03
C ASP A 479 -20.44 3.32 -26.06
N LYS A 480 -20.15 4.46 -25.43
CA LYS A 480 -18.82 4.97 -25.14
C LYS A 480 -18.63 5.03 -23.61
N PRO A 481 -17.39 4.93 -23.12
CA PRO A 481 -17.10 5.13 -21.70
C PRO A 481 -17.61 6.49 -21.23
N ILE A 482 -18.15 6.55 -20.01
CA ILE A 482 -18.74 7.77 -19.44
C ILE A 482 -17.68 8.85 -19.32
N MET A 483 -16.51 8.46 -18.83
CA MET A 483 -15.30 9.27 -18.72
C MET A 483 -14.09 8.34 -18.66
N VAL A 484 -12.89 8.90 -18.59
CA VAL A 484 -11.67 8.12 -18.37
C VAL A 484 -11.00 8.59 -17.08
N LEU A 485 -10.58 7.63 -16.29
CA LEU A 485 -9.76 7.83 -15.11
C LEU A 485 -8.30 7.54 -15.48
N LEU A 486 -7.39 8.43 -15.14
CA LEU A 486 -5.96 8.23 -15.33
C LEU A 486 -5.32 7.96 -13.95
N VAL A 487 -4.82 6.73 -13.76
CA VAL A 487 -4.18 6.28 -12.52
C VAL A 487 -2.80 5.77 -12.86
N HIS A 488 -1.75 6.35 -12.24
CA HIS A 488 -0.35 6.04 -12.56
C HIS A 488 -0.05 6.12 -14.07
N GLY A 489 -0.61 7.12 -14.77
CA GLY A 489 -0.43 7.30 -16.22
C GLY A 489 -1.18 6.29 -17.10
N LYS A 490 -1.99 5.39 -16.53
CA LYS A 490 -2.80 4.43 -17.28
C LYS A 490 -4.24 4.91 -17.43
N GLU A 491 -4.71 4.95 -18.67
CA GLU A 491 -6.10 5.27 -19.00
C GLU A 491 -7.04 4.11 -18.65
N LEU A 492 -8.01 4.40 -17.78
CA LEU A 492 -9.01 3.46 -17.29
C LEU A 492 -10.41 3.97 -17.67
N PRO A 493 -10.96 3.56 -18.82
CA PRO A 493 -12.29 3.99 -19.25
C PRO A 493 -13.37 3.49 -18.29
N ILE A 494 -14.22 4.39 -17.79
CA ILE A 494 -15.33 4.06 -16.90
C ILE A 494 -16.43 3.36 -17.70
N SER A 495 -16.66 2.09 -17.37
CA SER A 495 -17.61 1.21 -18.06
C SER A 495 -19.05 1.56 -17.70
N PHE A 496 -19.31 1.85 -16.42
CA PHE A 496 -20.62 2.26 -15.93
C PHE A 496 -20.50 3.07 -14.62
N ALA A 497 -21.57 3.75 -14.26
CA ALA A 497 -21.76 4.41 -12.97
C ALA A 497 -23.00 3.83 -12.28
N ASP A 498 -22.87 3.39 -11.04
CA ASP A 498 -24.00 2.98 -10.21
C ASP A 498 -24.36 4.08 -9.22
N ILE A 499 -25.65 4.40 -9.09
CA ILE A 499 -26.18 5.34 -8.11
C ILE A 499 -27.01 4.57 -7.08
N SER A 500 -26.68 4.70 -5.80
CA SER A 500 -27.42 4.08 -4.70
C SER A 500 -27.89 5.12 -3.68
N VAL A 501 -29.05 4.87 -3.08
CA VAL A 501 -29.61 5.69 -2.01
C VAL A 501 -30.17 4.80 -0.90
N PRO A 502 -29.66 4.89 0.36
CA PRO A 502 -28.49 5.67 0.78
C PRO A 502 -27.18 5.20 0.13
N GLY A 503 -26.08 5.93 0.33
CA GLY A 503 -24.76 5.48 -0.10
C GLY A 503 -24.39 4.11 0.47
N GLU A 504 -23.52 3.34 -0.18
CA GLU A 504 -23.09 2.03 0.33
C GLU A 504 -21.98 2.21 1.38
N HIS A 505 -21.02 3.09 1.13
CA HIS A 505 -19.91 3.36 2.04
C HIS A 505 -20.27 4.40 3.11
N SER A 506 -19.57 4.31 4.23
CA SER A 506 -19.54 5.34 5.26
C SER A 506 -18.11 5.68 5.64
N LEU A 507 -17.83 6.98 5.82
CA LEU A 507 -16.54 7.49 6.30
C LEU A 507 -16.70 7.97 7.73
N SER A 508 -15.82 7.51 8.62
CA SER A 508 -15.86 7.84 10.05
C SER A 508 -17.19 7.51 10.71
N GLY A 509 -17.94 6.53 10.21
CA GLY A 509 -19.31 6.18 10.65
C GLY A 509 -20.42 7.11 10.10
N ARG A 510 -20.14 7.98 9.13
CA ARG A 510 -21.14 8.81 8.44
C ARG A 510 -21.45 8.19 7.08
N ARG A 511 -22.66 7.66 6.96
CA ARG A 511 -23.20 7.19 5.68
C ARG A 511 -23.58 8.39 4.81
N ALA A 512 -23.28 8.33 3.52
CA ALA A 512 -23.70 9.37 2.58
C ALA A 512 -25.20 9.26 2.28
N ASP A 513 -25.85 10.39 1.99
CA ASP A 513 -27.26 10.41 1.58
C ASP A 513 -27.47 9.67 0.26
N ALA A 514 -26.48 9.75 -0.63
CA ALA A 514 -26.40 8.99 -1.86
C ALA A 514 -24.93 8.68 -2.19
N GLU A 515 -24.69 7.69 -3.04
CA GLU A 515 -23.35 7.39 -3.55
C GLU A 515 -23.39 7.14 -5.05
N ILE A 516 -22.36 7.63 -5.76
CA ILE A 516 -22.10 7.28 -7.15
C ILE A 516 -20.81 6.46 -7.20
N GLN A 517 -20.88 5.24 -7.74
CA GLN A 517 -19.75 4.35 -7.94
C GLN A 517 -19.37 4.32 -9.42
N LEU A 518 -18.24 4.94 -9.78
CA LEU A 518 -17.70 4.88 -11.14
C LEU A 518 -16.83 3.63 -11.27
N VAL A 519 -17.23 2.70 -12.13
CA VAL A 519 -16.56 1.39 -12.24
C VAL A 519 -15.87 1.25 -13.59
N HIS A 520 -14.55 1.05 -13.55
CA HIS A 520 -13.76 0.53 -14.65
C HIS A 520 -13.73 -1.00 -14.56
N LEU A 521 -14.31 -1.67 -15.56
CA LEU A 521 -14.12 -3.10 -15.77
C LEU A 521 -12.99 -3.30 -16.81
N PRO A 522 -11.84 -3.89 -16.42
CA PRO A 522 -10.84 -4.27 -17.40
C PRO A 522 -11.39 -5.33 -18.37
N ALA A 523 -10.83 -5.37 -19.59
CA ALA A 523 -11.15 -6.43 -20.55
C ALA A 523 -10.73 -7.83 -20.07
N ASP A 524 -9.75 -7.87 -19.16
CA ASP A 524 -9.17 -9.07 -18.54
C ASP A 524 -9.64 -9.15 -17.08
N PRO A 525 -10.20 -10.29 -16.59
CA PRO A 525 -10.89 -10.38 -15.30
C PRO A 525 -10.00 -10.28 -14.04
N THR A 526 -8.85 -9.61 -14.09
CA THR A 526 -7.87 -9.55 -13.00
C THR A 526 -8.41 -8.78 -11.78
N GLN A 527 -8.76 -7.50 -11.95
CA GLN A 527 -9.28 -6.66 -10.88
C GLN A 527 -9.97 -5.42 -11.45
N ALA A 528 -11.23 -5.18 -11.07
CA ALA A 528 -11.92 -3.94 -11.37
C ALA A 528 -11.30 -2.77 -10.59
N LEU A 529 -11.52 -1.55 -11.05
CA LEU A 529 -11.24 -0.35 -10.27
C LEU A 529 -12.50 0.48 -10.13
N ALA A 530 -12.77 0.96 -8.92
CA ALA A 530 -13.92 1.80 -8.65
C ALA A 530 -13.51 3.10 -7.96
N VAL A 531 -14.20 4.19 -8.30
CA VAL A 531 -14.15 5.46 -7.58
C VAL A 531 -15.53 5.70 -6.97
N ALA A 532 -15.58 5.81 -5.64
CA ALA A 532 -16.81 6.09 -4.90
C ALA A 532 -16.90 7.58 -4.58
N LEU A 533 -18.04 8.18 -4.96
CA LEU A 533 -18.38 9.58 -4.72
C LEU A 533 -19.50 9.63 -3.68
N LEU A 534 -19.18 10.12 -2.49
CA LEU A 534 -20.15 10.26 -1.41
C LEU A 534 -20.87 11.59 -1.56
N MET A 535 -22.19 11.58 -1.62
CA MET A 535 -23.01 12.78 -1.79
C MET A 535 -23.86 13.06 -0.55
N ASP A 536 -23.88 14.32 -0.13
CA ASP A 536 -24.74 14.82 0.95
C ASP A 536 -25.89 15.66 0.39
N ASP A 537 -27.02 15.62 1.09
CA ASP A 537 -28.15 16.52 0.84
C ASP A 537 -27.74 17.97 1.10
N ALA A 538 -27.76 18.78 0.04
CA ALA A 538 -27.39 20.19 0.07
C ALA A 538 -28.60 21.13 -0.04
N GLY A 539 -29.81 20.67 0.29
CA GLY A 539 -31.02 21.46 0.21
C GLY A 539 -31.43 21.71 -1.24
N ASP A 540 -31.52 22.96 -1.64
CA ASP A 540 -31.96 23.33 -3.00
C ASP A 540 -30.84 23.25 -4.06
N ALA A 541 -29.58 23.12 -3.63
CA ALA A 541 -28.43 23.05 -4.54
C ALA A 541 -28.43 21.74 -5.33
N SER A 542 -28.83 21.81 -6.58
CA SER A 542 -28.92 20.64 -7.46
C SER A 542 -27.57 20.24 -8.03
N ASN A 543 -27.35 18.94 -8.16
CA ASN A 543 -26.25 18.39 -8.92
C ASN A 543 -26.56 18.49 -10.41
N VAL A 544 -25.75 19.26 -11.16
CA VAL A 544 -25.98 19.54 -12.58
C VAL A 544 -26.01 18.25 -13.40
N TRP A 545 -25.15 17.29 -13.08
CA TRP A 545 -25.12 16.02 -13.79
C TRP A 545 -26.41 15.23 -13.61
N LEU A 546 -26.94 15.18 -12.38
CA LEU A 546 -28.20 14.51 -12.07
C LEU A 546 -29.45 15.22 -12.61
N GLN A 547 -29.41 16.53 -12.88
CA GLN A 547 -30.58 17.29 -13.39
C GLN A 547 -31.09 16.74 -14.73
N HIS A 548 -30.21 16.19 -15.55
CA HIS A 548 -30.56 15.66 -16.87
C HIS A 548 -31.20 14.26 -16.81
N MET A 549 -31.40 13.71 -15.61
CA MET A 549 -32.01 12.40 -15.36
C MET A 549 -33.51 12.51 -15.03
N ALA A 550 -34.21 13.50 -15.58
CA ALA A 550 -35.58 13.85 -15.18
C ALA A 550 -36.64 12.75 -15.36
N ALA A 551 -36.35 11.69 -16.11
CA ALA A 551 -37.21 10.53 -16.28
C ALA A 551 -36.50 9.26 -15.80
N LEU A 552 -36.51 9.02 -14.49
CA LEU A 552 -35.95 7.82 -13.89
C LEU A 552 -36.80 6.59 -14.27
N PRO A 553 -36.22 5.52 -14.83
CA PRO A 553 -36.96 4.31 -15.19
C PRO A 553 -37.48 3.58 -13.94
N ARG A 554 -38.62 2.88 -14.04
CA ARG A 554 -39.12 2.06 -12.92
C ARG A 554 -38.22 0.84 -12.71
N ALA A 555 -38.32 0.19 -11.56
CA ALA A 555 -37.54 -1.01 -11.27
C ALA A 555 -37.71 -2.07 -12.37
N GLY A 556 -36.59 -2.56 -12.92
CA GLY A 556 -36.53 -3.50 -14.03
C GLY A 556 -36.57 -2.86 -15.43
N GLU A 557 -36.83 -1.56 -15.54
CA GLU A 557 -36.87 -0.84 -16.82
C GLU A 557 -35.51 -0.25 -17.19
N VAL A 558 -35.34 -0.01 -18.49
CA VAL A 558 -34.19 0.69 -19.08
C VAL A 558 -34.71 1.89 -19.86
N ALA A 559 -34.15 3.06 -19.59
CA ALA A 559 -34.41 4.29 -20.32
C ALA A 559 -33.16 4.75 -21.08
N GLN A 560 -33.35 5.38 -22.22
CA GLN A 560 -32.32 6.16 -22.89
C GLN A 560 -32.43 7.60 -22.39
N VAL A 561 -31.32 8.14 -21.89
CA VAL A 561 -31.25 9.52 -21.41
C VAL A 561 -30.15 10.25 -22.15
N GLN A 562 -30.41 11.53 -22.45
CA GLN A 562 -29.38 12.43 -22.94
C GLN A 562 -28.52 12.82 -21.74
N GLY A 563 -27.28 12.33 -21.71
CA GLY A 563 -26.35 12.67 -20.64
C GLY A 563 -25.96 14.14 -20.65
N SER A 564 -25.41 14.61 -19.54
CA SER A 564 -24.69 15.87 -19.46
C SER A 564 -23.19 15.62 -19.29
N ASP A 565 -22.42 16.69 -19.20
CA ASP A 565 -20.98 16.59 -19.00
C ASP A 565 -20.66 15.89 -17.66
N PRO A 566 -20.00 14.71 -17.66
CA PRO A 566 -19.64 13.99 -16.44
C PRO A 566 -18.71 14.81 -15.54
N MET A 567 -17.99 15.81 -16.07
CA MET A 567 -17.12 16.66 -15.25
C MET A 567 -17.91 17.56 -14.28
N SER A 568 -19.21 17.76 -14.53
CA SER A 568 -20.12 18.49 -13.63
C SER A 568 -20.66 17.63 -12.46
N MET A 569 -20.34 16.34 -12.43
CA MET A 569 -20.83 15.40 -11.42
C MET A 569 -20.24 15.67 -10.04
N HIS A 570 -18.97 16.07 -9.97
CA HIS A 570 -18.23 16.26 -8.72
C HIS A 570 -17.17 17.38 -8.85
N PRO A 571 -16.91 18.19 -7.81
CA PRO A 571 -15.91 19.26 -7.86
C PRO A 571 -14.50 18.78 -8.26
N ALA A 572 -14.05 17.64 -7.74
CA ALA A 572 -12.78 17.03 -8.15
C ALA A 572 -12.69 16.75 -9.66
N PHE A 573 -13.80 16.41 -10.30
CA PHE A 573 -13.79 16.15 -11.74
C PHE A 573 -13.71 17.45 -12.52
N ALA A 574 -14.44 18.49 -12.12
CA ALA A 574 -14.31 19.81 -12.73
C ALA A 574 -12.87 20.34 -12.68
N ARG A 575 -12.10 20.00 -11.62
CA ARG A 575 -10.66 20.31 -11.51
C ARG A 575 -9.76 19.36 -12.31
N GLY A 576 -10.29 18.23 -12.77
CA GLY A 576 -9.55 17.17 -13.43
C GLY A 576 -8.68 16.33 -12.50
N VAL A 577 -8.77 16.53 -11.18
CA VAL A 577 -7.90 15.86 -10.20
C VAL A 577 -8.54 15.73 -8.82
N ALA A 578 -8.35 14.58 -8.18
CA ALA A 578 -8.57 14.37 -6.74
C ALA A 578 -7.23 14.11 -6.05
N GLY A 579 -6.87 15.00 -5.12
CA GLY A 579 -5.64 14.90 -4.34
C GLY A 579 -5.77 14.10 -3.04
N HIS A 580 -6.99 13.89 -2.54
CA HIS A 580 -7.26 13.20 -1.28
C HIS A 580 -8.34 12.16 -1.45
N TYR A 581 -8.01 10.91 -1.14
CA TYR A 581 -8.94 9.78 -1.22
C TYR A 581 -8.49 8.63 -0.33
N TYR A 582 -9.42 7.74 -0.01
CA TYR A 582 -9.13 6.50 0.69
C TYR A 582 -9.05 5.33 -0.28
N ARG A 583 -8.04 4.49 -0.14
CA ARG A 583 -7.81 3.33 -1.00
C ARG A 583 -7.94 2.03 -0.21
N TYR A 584 -8.65 1.06 -0.77
CA TYR A 584 -8.70 -0.30 -0.22
C TYR A 584 -9.08 -1.34 -1.30
N SER A 585 -8.77 -2.61 -1.04
CA SER A 585 -9.20 -3.74 -1.89
C SER A 585 -10.49 -4.36 -1.35
N GLY A 586 -11.48 -4.54 -2.21
CA GLY A 586 -12.79 -5.09 -1.85
C GLY A 586 -13.42 -5.89 -2.99
N ARG A 587 -14.76 -5.99 -2.96
CA ARG A 587 -15.55 -6.68 -4.00
C ARG A 587 -16.71 -5.80 -4.45
N LEU A 588 -17.08 -5.86 -5.73
CA LEU A 588 -18.31 -5.22 -6.19
C LEU A 588 -19.50 -5.91 -5.52
N GLN A 589 -20.34 -5.14 -4.82
CA GLN A 589 -21.34 -5.71 -3.91
C GLN A 589 -22.35 -6.64 -4.59
N LYS A 590 -22.65 -6.48 -5.90
CA LYS A 590 -23.71 -7.26 -6.57
C LYS A 590 -23.49 -7.65 -8.03
N SER A 591 -22.50 -7.09 -8.74
CA SER A 591 -22.19 -7.51 -10.11
C SER A 591 -20.95 -8.39 -10.15
N LYS A 592 -21.15 -9.70 -10.38
CA LYS A 592 -20.11 -10.73 -10.63
C LYS A 592 -19.09 -10.97 -9.51
N CYS A 593 -19.29 -10.38 -8.32
CA CYS A 593 -18.39 -10.53 -7.16
C CYS A 593 -16.91 -10.26 -7.50
N ALA A 594 -16.67 -9.43 -8.52
CA ALA A 594 -15.32 -9.17 -9.01
C ALA A 594 -14.52 -8.45 -7.92
N LYS A 595 -13.25 -8.85 -7.78
CA LYS A 595 -12.28 -8.12 -6.96
C LYS A 595 -12.18 -6.71 -7.51
N VAL A 596 -12.24 -5.72 -6.63
CA VAL A 596 -12.19 -4.31 -7.01
C VAL A 596 -11.23 -3.55 -6.11
N ARG A 597 -10.48 -2.62 -6.69
CA ARG A 597 -9.73 -1.61 -5.94
C ARG A 597 -10.60 -0.37 -5.81
N TRP A 598 -11.03 -0.07 -4.59
CA TRP A 598 -11.84 1.10 -4.27
C TRP A 598 -10.97 2.32 -4.02
N ASN A 599 -11.39 3.45 -4.57
CA ASN A 599 -10.87 4.77 -4.25
C ASN A 599 -12.06 5.65 -3.85
N ILE A 600 -12.18 5.97 -2.57
CA ILE A 600 -13.29 6.77 -2.04
C ILE A 600 -12.80 8.20 -1.92
N LEU A 601 -13.40 9.12 -2.68
CA LEU A 601 -12.99 10.52 -2.57
C LEU A 601 -13.33 11.05 -1.18
N GLU A 602 -12.37 11.75 -0.57
CA GLU A 602 -12.57 12.37 0.73
C GLU A 602 -13.48 13.61 0.61
N GLU A 603 -13.27 14.40 -0.44
CA GLU A 603 -14.17 15.50 -0.80
C GLU A 603 -15.53 14.91 -1.19
N ARG A 604 -16.59 15.37 -0.51
CA ARG A 604 -17.96 14.94 -0.77
C ARG A 604 -18.62 15.79 -1.84
N GLY A 605 -19.45 15.14 -2.65
CA GLY A 605 -20.34 15.79 -3.59
C GLY A 605 -21.63 16.28 -2.92
N HIS A 606 -22.47 16.93 -3.71
CA HIS A 606 -23.79 17.40 -3.29
C HIS A 606 -24.89 16.80 -4.15
N ILE A 607 -26.07 16.65 -3.56
CA ILE A 607 -27.33 16.32 -4.23
C ILE A 607 -28.45 17.19 -3.61
N SER A 608 -29.41 17.69 -4.41
CA SER A 608 -30.52 18.44 -3.82
C SER A 608 -31.50 17.50 -3.12
N SER A 609 -32.22 18.01 -2.11
CA SER A 609 -33.26 17.25 -1.40
C SER A 609 -34.33 16.73 -2.38
N ARG A 610 -34.62 17.49 -3.43
CA ARG A 610 -35.53 17.07 -4.51
C ARG A 610 -34.98 15.88 -5.29
N GLN A 611 -33.74 15.96 -5.79
CA GLN A 611 -33.11 14.86 -6.53
C GLN A 611 -32.99 13.61 -5.67
N LEU A 612 -32.63 13.77 -4.41
CA LEU A 612 -32.55 12.68 -3.44
C LEU A 612 -33.91 12.02 -3.21
N LEU A 613 -34.98 12.81 -3.09
CA LEU A 613 -36.35 12.29 -2.97
C LEU A 613 -36.80 11.54 -4.23
N GLU A 614 -36.51 12.08 -5.42
CA GLU A 614 -36.82 11.45 -6.71
C GLU A 614 -36.10 10.09 -6.84
N LEU A 615 -34.82 10.01 -6.45
CA LEU A 615 -34.08 8.75 -6.42
C LEU A 615 -34.68 7.77 -5.40
N ARG A 616 -35.02 8.21 -4.18
CA ARG A 616 -35.64 7.36 -3.15
C ARG A 616 -36.99 6.78 -3.57
N GLN A 617 -37.77 7.52 -4.37
CA GLN A 617 -39.07 7.03 -4.85
C GLN A 617 -38.93 5.91 -5.88
N VAL A 618 -37.85 5.95 -6.67
CA VAL A 618 -37.65 5.05 -7.81
C VAL A 618 -36.78 3.85 -7.44
N LEU A 619 -35.84 4.05 -6.51
CA LEU A 619 -35.05 2.99 -5.91
C LEU A 619 -35.84 2.36 -4.78
N GLN A 620 -36.40 1.19 -5.04
CA GLN A 620 -37.05 0.42 -3.99
C GLN A 620 -35.94 -0.30 -3.21
N PRO A 621 -35.85 -0.15 -1.87
CA PRO A 621 -35.09 -1.13 -1.11
C PRO A 621 -35.68 -2.51 -1.44
N PRO A 622 -34.86 -3.56 -1.63
CA PRO A 622 -35.38 -4.89 -1.87
C PRO A 622 -36.45 -5.18 -0.82
N ALA A 623 -37.61 -5.67 -1.25
CA ALA A 623 -38.69 -6.05 -0.35
C ALA A 623 -38.24 -7.24 0.52
N SER A 624 -37.39 -6.97 1.51
CA SER A 624 -37.08 -7.88 2.59
C SER A 624 -38.07 -7.60 3.71
N VAL A 625 -39.06 -8.49 3.78
CA VAL A 625 -39.75 -8.99 4.99
C VAL A 625 -39.71 -8.05 6.20
N ASP A 626 -40.89 -7.59 6.61
CA ASP A 626 -41.22 -6.95 7.89
C ASP A 626 -40.24 -7.28 9.04
N SER A 627 -39.21 -6.46 9.23
CA SER A 627 -38.48 -6.36 10.50
C SER A 627 -38.01 -4.93 10.74
N PHE A 628 -38.92 -3.97 10.62
CA PHE A 628 -38.75 -2.61 11.17
C PHE A 628 -38.88 -2.66 12.70
N SER A 629 -37.88 -3.23 13.37
CA SER A 629 -37.68 -3.07 14.82
C SER A 629 -36.25 -3.32 15.31
N ASP A 630 -35.27 -3.63 14.45
CA ASP A 630 -33.89 -3.83 14.92
C ASP A 630 -32.88 -2.87 14.26
N PRO A 631 -32.42 -1.81 14.95
CA PRO A 631 -31.32 -0.95 14.50
C PRO A 631 -29.94 -1.66 14.52
N SER A 632 -29.89 -2.98 14.76
CA SER A 632 -28.65 -3.77 14.86
C SER A 632 -28.19 -4.43 13.56
N ALA A 633 -28.82 -4.16 12.40
CA ALA A 633 -28.40 -4.74 11.11
C ALA A 633 -27.19 -4.02 10.45
N LEU A 634 -26.37 -3.32 11.23
CA LEU A 634 -24.99 -3.03 10.89
C LEU A 634 -24.17 -4.25 11.33
N LEU A 635 -23.59 -5.01 10.41
CA LEU A 635 -22.66 -6.09 10.78
C LEU A 635 -21.40 -5.44 11.41
N PRO A 636 -21.17 -5.56 12.73
CA PRO A 636 -19.92 -5.11 13.30
C PRO A 636 -18.85 -6.17 13.02
N MET A 637 -17.64 -5.73 12.68
CA MET A 637 -16.46 -6.59 12.77
C MET A 637 -16.27 -6.95 14.26
N VAL A 638 -16.58 -8.20 14.63
CA VAL A 638 -16.44 -8.67 16.01
C VAL A 638 -14.95 -8.84 16.34
N LEU A 639 -14.41 -7.92 17.15
CA LEU A 639 -13.10 -8.08 17.80
C LEU A 639 -13.25 -8.20 19.33
N PRO A 640 -12.37 -8.95 20.01
CA PRO A 640 -12.44 -9.19 21.45
C PRO A 640 -12.16 -7.90 22.23
N ARG A 641 -13.11 -7.49 23.08
CA ARG A 641 -12.98 -6.33 23.97
C ARG A 641 -11.89 -6.55 25.02
N HIS A 642 -10.71 -5.97 24.83
CA HIS A 642 -9.84 -5.64 25.96
C HIS A 642 -10.35 -4.35 26.61
N LYS A 643 -10.81 -4.46 27.87
CA LYS A 643 -11.14 -3.31 28.72
C LYS A 643 -9.85 -2.54 29.02
N VAL A 644 -9.67 -1.36 28.42
CA VAL A 644 -8.72 -0.36 28.90
C VAL A 644 -9.46 0.52 29.91
N SER A 645 -9.08 0.39 31.18
CA SER A 645 -9.57 1.22 32.27
C SER A 645 -8.80 2.56 32.30
N LEU A 646 -9.50 3.66 32.02
CA LEU A 646 -9.04 5.03 32.30
C LEU A 646 -9.08 5.29 33.81
N ALA A 647 -8.10 4.74 34.53
CA ALA A 647 -7.84 5.08 35.94
C ALA A 647 -6.40 4.75 36.33
N SER A 648 -5.41 5.51 35.85
CA SER A 648 -4.20 5.81 36.62
C SER A 648 -3.31 6.84 35.91
N VAL A 649 -3.60 8.12 36.09
CA VAL A 649 -2.55 9.15 36.09
C VAL A 649 -2.53 9.72 37.51
N ARG A 650 -1.89 8.98 38.41
CA ARG A 650 -1.42 9.52 39.69
C ARG A 650 0.09 9.66 39.61
N GLN A 651 0.53 10.87 39.94
CA GLN A 651 1.92 11.29 40.05
C GLN A 651 2.77 10.28 40.82
N SER A 652 3.80 9.76 40.17
CA SER A 652 4.94 9.15 40.87
C SER A 652 5.97 10.25 41.10
N THR A 653 5.94 10.84 42.30
CA THR A 653 7.08 11.56 42.85
C THR A 653 8.10 10.52 43.31
N GLN A 654 9.13 10.30 42.50
CA GLN A 654 10.25 9.44 42.86
C GLN A 654 11.22 10.25 43.75
N THR A 655 11.23 9.92 45.04
CA THR A 655 12.26 10.35 45.99
C THR A 655 13.58 9.65 45.69
N VAL A 656 14.63 10.43 45.41
CA VAL A 656 16.02 9.98 45.28
C VAL A 656 16.63 9.89 46.69
N PRO A 657 17.32 8.78 47.07
CA PRO A 657 18.03 8.72 48.33
C PRO A 657 19.39 9.42 48.25
N ALA A 658 19.73 10.12 49.32
CA ALA A 658 21.01 10.77 49.54
C ALA A 658 22.07 9.77 50.05
N SER A 659 23.28 9.83 49.51
CA SER A 659 24.56 9.47 50.15
C SER A 659 25.72 10.07 49.34
N ALA A 660 26.41 11.08 49.89
CA ALA A 660 27.77 11.02 50.48
C ALA A 660 28.88 11.16 49.42
N VAL A 661 29.33 12.39 49.12
CA VAL A 661 30.53 13.10 49.65
C VAL A 661 31.88 12.50 49.20
N ALA A 662 32.60 13.22 48.32
CA ALA A 662 33.99 13.68 48.51
C ALA A 662 34.54 14.41 47.26
N GLY A 663 35.20 15.56 47.45
CA GLY A 663 36.38 15.92 46.64
C GLY A 663 36.38 17.17 45.73
N SER A 664 36.51 18.35 46.34
CA SER A 664 37.39 19.50 45.98
C SER A 664 37.20 20.35 44.70
N PRO A 665 37.64 21.64 44.72
CA PRO A 665 37.08 22.74 43.91
C PRO A 665 38.09 23.35 42.91
N VAL A 666 37.62 23.94 41.79
CA VAL A 666 38.32 25.04 41.06
C VAL A 666 37.33 25.81 40.12
N SER A 667 37.37 27.15 40.24
CA SER A 667 37.01 28.30 39.33
C SER A 667 35.82 28.19 38.36
N SER A 668 34.73 28.94 38.52
CA SER A 668 34.47 30.37 38.23
C SER A 668 34.23 30.72 36.74
N ASP A 669 33.12 31.44 36.55
CA ASP A 669 32.71 32.28 35.41
C ASP A 669 32.03 31.63 34.19
N SER A 670 30.70 31.74 34.12
CA SER A 670 29.96 32.38 33.01
C SER A 670 28.43 32.34 33.21
N GLU A 671 27.76 33.28 32.55
CA GLU A 671 26.46 33.92 32.77
C GLU A 671 25.18 33.04 32.79
N PRO A 672 24.06 33.53 33.38
CA PRO A 672 22.80 32.81 33.41
C PRO A 672 21.93 33.09 32.18
N THR A 673 21.41 32.03 31.58
CA THR A 673 20.29 32.05 30.64
C THR A 673 18.95 32.17 31.40
N PRO A 674 17.90 32.81 30.83
CA PRO A 674 16.65 33.05 31.53
C PRO A 674 15.76 31.80 31.57
N ASN A 675 15.36 31.42 32.79
CA ASN A 675 14.47 30.30 33.07
C ASN A 675 12.99 30.71 32.92
N LEU A 676 12.32 30.13 31.92
CA LEU A 676 10.94 30.41 31.52
C LEU A 676 9.94 29.58 32.35
N LYS A 677 9.93 29.79 33.67
CA LYS A 677 9.05 29.07 34.63
C LYS A 677 8.27 29.95 35.60
N SER A 678 8.03 31.22 35.28
CA SER A 678 7.19 32.12 36.09
C SER A 678 6.17 32.89 35.25
N LEU A 679 5.16 32.21 34.72
CA LEU A 679 3.96 32.85 34.19
C LEU A 679 2.81 31.84 34.18
N LEU A 680 2.18 31.67 35.34
CA LEU A 680 0.82 31.15 35.52
C LEU A 680 0.53 31.12 37.02
N LEU A 681 0.10 32.25 37.59
CA LEU A 681 -0.66 32.34 38.85
C LEU A 681 -1.09 33.80 39.09
N SER A 682 -2.10 34.26 38.35
CA SER A 682 -2.91 35.43 38.74
C SER A 682 -4.23 35.47 37.96
N LEU A 683 -5.27 34.83 38.50
CA LEU A 683 -6.66 35.16 38.17
C LEU A 683 -7.32 35.76 39.42
N PRO A 684 -7.99 36.92 39.33
CA PRO A 684 -8.68 37.51 40.47
C PRO A 684 -10.01 36.80 40.74
N ARG A 685 -10.22 36.45 42.02
CA ARG A 685 -11.51 36.03 42.59
C ARG A 685 -12.57 37.12 42.36
N ARG A 686 -13.55 36.84 41.52
CA ARG A 686 -14.77 37.67 41.40
C ARG A 686 -15.74 37.33 42.53
N LYS A 687 -15.98 38.30 43.42
CA LYS A 687 -16.98 38.21 44.50
C LYS A 687 -18.39 38.11 43.92
N ARG A 688 -19.18 37.16 44.44
CA ARG A 688 -20.66 37.15 44.34
C ARG A 688 -21.21 38.32 45.16
N GLY A 689 -22.06 39.14 44.55
CA GLY A 689 -22.95 40.06 45.24
C GLY A 689 -24.39 39.57 45.07
N THR A 690 -25.11 39.44 46.17
CA THR A 690 -26.56 39.20 46.24
C THR A 690 -27.25 40.38 46.92
N ALA A 691 -28.39 40.79 46.30
CA ALA A 691 -29.58 41.44 46.88
C ALA A 691 -29.42 42.93 47.31
N LEU A 692 -30.30 43.91 47.04
CA LEU A 692 -31.76 44.00 47.22
C LEU A 692 -32.30 45.39 46.78
N SER A 693 -33.60 45.45 46.44
CA SER A 693 -34.60 46.55 46.40
C SER A 693 -34.27 47.94 45.82
N ALA A 694 -34.99 48.33 44.77
CA ALA A 694 -36.20 49.19 44.83
C ALA A 694 -36.95 49.08 43.49
#